data_AF-A0A835XHG1-F1
#
_entry.id   AF-A0A835XHG1-F1
#
_cell.length_a   1.000
_cell.length_b   1.000
_cell.length_c   1.000
_cell.angle_alpha   90.00
_cell.angle_beta   90.00
_cell.angle_gamma   90.00
#
_symmetry.space_group_name_H-M   'P 1'
#
loop_
_entity.id
_entity.type
_entity.pdbx_description
1 polymer ?
#
loop_
_entity_poly.entity_id
_entity_poly.type
_entity_poly.pdbx_seq_one_letter_code
_entity_poly.pdbx_strand_id
1 'polypeptide(L)'
;MNAELRVGGIRIAQPEDTPLVEMNPLVWRQEGRGADGQILRAPIQPAARGQWVTLQNFQTPAAAIAADGCSWSLSIAELEVYTSRSSASAGASAPPPPGLAAAPSPTRLPPLLAAATLLPPQPWTHRCRIVLTPTASSVDCAAAGDSQPSAEPPLQLQSSWANMLTPFDDAAGDDQSSSYGLGALVVEAPDSEAVAISLERTTLSNNTGGSGGALAVLSGVPYVTWTAVTAVSNAAAIAGGACFFRQGTAAWTLQDGSSLSGNKAPFGGAACSLAGPMANVLVTGGSRLVENNATYDGGAIYAYAGGVVNMTLDSRTVLSDNSAAGFGGAVCSYRGGFHSLVITGGSAVVRNTAGLYGGALYSQSGGISSALLDGRSTVSDNSAQRGGALYSASGHVRGLSLANASEVARNRAAEHGGAVCAWFGGIQQTSVSGGSSLSANAAGADGGALHAQFGGIAGLTVSASGRVSLNTARGSGGAFFAGLGGIKDVSFGGSTASSNKADGKGGVFYASGAAGLANLRFTAVSTLTNNSAAYGGVMCADRGSISNLLISGSDLIQNSADQDGGAIYVSSGSLINLFLTASRVMRNAARNGGAFAVQSGGVRGFALLGSEVSANRAQTSGGAFYFGSSEAVDLTASSGSQLTRNAALNGGGGLLFSDSTELRLVLSGGSSISSNAATTFGGALWITSDRGVVSLTLLNGSILTNNTANTHGGAASVQASTVILVVAGNSGAIGNSAILGGGGLHSVQGSVQINLSSGGSISSNHAPQGKGGAVLAEQGSVQVQLEGQGTAIAGNTAALDGGALAAPLGLVNITASAGSLVSRNEASGSGGAVSSQEISLRLYGNSTLSQNRAGRNGGAISAASVLVMLIEGNSSVAANTALLSGGAVYATQAVQQLSMFSGSSLSGNSALLEDGGAIWSPLVAAMQLGADSTAADNTAERSGGAIFQCRQQPTTTTGSLG
;
A
#
# COMPACT_ATOMS: atom_id res chain seq x y z
N MET A 1 -11.76 23.07 -51.33
CA MET A 1 -11.00 24.07 -52.10
C MET A 1 -11.06 25.37 -51.29
N ASN A 2 -10.40 25.43 -50.12
CA ASN A 2 -8.95 25.54 -49.83
C ASN A 2 -8.54 27.03 -49.85
N ALA A 3 -7.90 27.64 -48.85
CA ALA A 3 -7.58 27.32 -47.44
C ALA A 3 -7.33 28.70 -46.75
N GLU A 4 -7.74 29.04 -45.52
CA GLU A 4 -7.56 28.43 -44.18
C GLU A 4 -6.18 28.66 -43.54
N LEU A 5 -6.09 29.61 -42.59
CA LEU A 5 -5.67 29.36 -41.19
C LEU A 5 -6.12 30.53 -40.26
N ARG A 6 -5.98 30.37 -38.93
CA ARG A 6 -6.45 31.30 -37.86
C ARG A 6 -5.43 31.35 -36.69
N VAL A 7 -5.79 32.08 -35.62
CA VAL A 7 -5.17 32.16 -34.27
C VAL A 7 -4.04 33.20 -34.18
N GLY A 8 -3.93 34.01 -33.12
CA GLY A 8 -4.84 34.22 -31.98
C GLY A 8 -4.15 34.98 -30.82
N GLY A 9 -4.84 35.93 -30.20
CA GLY A 9 -4.23 36.88 -29.25
C GLY A 9 -3.86 36.29 -27.89
N ILE A 10 -2.70 36.71 -27.37
CA ILE A 10 -2.20 36.40 -26.02
C ILE A 10 -2.80 37.37 -24.99
N ARG A 11 -3.06 36.88 -23.76
CA ARG A 11 -3.16 37.72 -22.55
C ARG A 11 -2.05 37.36 -21.57
N ILE A 12 -1.44 38.36 -20.95
CA ILE A 12 -0.69 38.24 -19.70
C ILE A 12 -1.22 39.33 -18.74
N ALA A 13 -1.24 39.05 -17.45
CA ALA A 13 -1.71 39.95 -16.39
C ALA A 13 -0.80 39.82 -15.15
N GLN A 14 -0.71 40.88 -14.33
CA GLN A 14 -0.11 40.92 -12.98
C GLN A 14 -0.40 42.31 -12.34
N PRO A 15 -0.19 42.54 -11.02
CA PRO A 15 -0.99 41.98 -9.92
C PRO A 15 -1.51 43.06 -8.93
N GLU A 16 -2.20 42.63 -7.86
CA GLU A 16 -2.62 43.44 -6.69
C GLU A 16 -1.40 43.81 -5.80
N ASP A 17 -1.38 44.77 -4.86
CA ASP A 17 -2.40 45.41 -3.97
C ASP A 17 -2.05 46.93 -3.83
N THR A 18 -2.66 47.87 -3.07
CA THR A 18 -3.76 48.04 -2.07
C THR A 18 -4.12 49.57 -2.03
N PRO A 19 -5.02 50.14 -1.18
CA PRO A 19 -5.99 49.57 -0.22
C PRO A 19 -7.46 49.99 -0.49
N LEU A 20 -8.37 49.67 0.45
CA LEU A 20 -9.82 49.86 0.39
C LEU A 20 -10.32 51.31 0.61
N VAL A 21 -11.28 51.74 -0.22
CA VAL A 21 -12.34 52.73 0.10
C VAL A 21 -13.66 52.23 -0.52
N GLU A 22 -14.81 52.61 0.05
CA GLU A 22 -16.14 52.06 -0.26
C GLU A 22 -16.62 52.30 -1.71
N MET A 23 -17.24 51.28 -2.32
CA MET A 23 -17.86 51.40 -3.64
C MET A 23 -19.33 51.81 -3.55
N ASN A 24 -19.68 52.93 -4.18
CA ASN A 24 -21.02 53.09 -4.75
C ASN A 24 -21.15 52.20 -6.01
N PRO A 25 -22.31 51.57 -6.27
CA PRO A 25 -22.44 50.55 -7.31
C PRO A 25 -22.40 51.14 -8.73
N LEU A 26 -21.27 50.96 -9.42
CA LEU A 26 -21.15 51.21 -10.86
C LEU A 26 -22.03 50.23 -11.65
N VAL A 27 -23.08 50.75 -12.29
CA VAL A 27 -24.01 49.96 -13.11
C VAL A 27 -23.38 49.67 -14.47
N TRP A 28 -22.85 48.46 -14.63
CA TRP A 28 -22.40 47.95 -15.92
C TRP A 28 -23.59 47.85 -16.90
N ARG A 29 -23.39 48.36 -18.12
CA ARG A 29 -24.35 48.23 -19.23
C ARG A 29 -23.63 47.66 -20.44
N GLN A 30 -24.31 46.75 -21.14
CA GLN A 30 -23.91 46.30 -22.46
C GLN A 30 -24.92 46.86 -23.47
N GLU A 31 -24.42 47.51 -24.53
CA GLU A 31 -25.22 47.94 -25.67
C GLU A 31 -24.79 47.18 -26.91
N GLY A 32 -25.75 46.60 -27.63
CA GLY A 32 -25.55 45.99 -28.93
C GLY A 32 -26.48 46.62 -29.96
N ARG A 33 -25.98 46.83 -31.18
CA ARG A 33 -26.81 47.22 -32.32
C ARG A 33 -27.11 46.02 -33.22
N GLY A 34 -28.37 45.90 -33.63
CA GLY A 34 -28.75 45.04 -34.76
C GLY A 34 -28.27 45.61 -36.10
N ALA A 35 -28.27 44.78 -37.14
CA ALA A 35 -27.93 45.19 -38.52
C ALA A 35 -28.94 46.19 -39.12
N ASP A 36 -30.11 46.29 -38.51
CA ASP A 36 -31.22 47.23 -38.76
C ASP A 36 -31.18 48.47 -37.83
N GLY A 37 -30.12 48.63 -37.03
CA GLY A 37 -29.82 49.86 -36.30
C GLY A 37 -30.51 50.05 -34.94
N GLN A 38 -31.41 49.15 -34.53
CA GLN A 38 -31.99 49.19 -33.17
C GLN A 38 -30.94 48.85 -32.11
N ILE A 39 -31.03 49.51 -30.95
CA ILE A 39 -30.16 49.32 -29.79
C ILE A 39 -30.89 48.42 -28.78
N LEU A 40 -30.40 47.20 -28.59
CA LEU A 40 -30.88 46.30 -27.55
C LEU A 40 -30.11 46.56 -26.24
N ARG A 41 -30.86 46.69 -25.14
CA ARG A 41 -30.35 46.97 -23.79
C ARG A 41 -30.84 45.91 -22.81
N ALA A 42 -29.91 45.17 -22.21
CA ALA A 42 -30.20 44.19 -21.17
C ALA A 42 -29.48 44.57 -19.86
N PRO A 43 -30.17 44.59 -18.70
CA PRO A 43 -29.52 44.82 -17.42
C PRO A 43 -28.86 43.53 -16.90
N ILE A 44 -27.59 43.61 -16.53
CA ILE A 44 -26.86 42.50 -15.89
C ILE A 44 -26.95 42.70 -14.37
N GLN A 45 -27.52 41.72 -13.66
CA GLN A 45 -27.53 41.68 -12.19
C GLN A 45 -26.14 41.30 -11.65
N PRO A 46 -25.66 41.92 -10.56
CA PRO A 46 -24.35 41.60 -9.98
C PRO A 46 -24.37 40.24 -9.27
N ALA A 47 -23.50 39.32 -9.71
CA ALA A 47 -23.28 38.06 -9.01
C ALA A 47 -22.29 38.22 -7.83
N ALA A 48 -22.52 37.50 -6.74
CA ALA A 48 -21.63 37.50 -5.58
C ALA A 48 -20.33 36.69 -5.82
N ARG A 49 -19.30 36.94 -5.01
CA ARG A 49 -18.00 36.23 -5.06
C ARG A 49 -18.20 34.70 -5.07
N GLY A 50 -17.62 34.02 -6.06
CA GLY A 50 -17.40 32.57 -6.04
C GLY A 50 -18.33 31.71 -6.91
N GLN A 51 -19.21 32.28 -7.74
CA GLN A 51 -20.01 31.53 -8.71
C GLN A 51 -19.69 31.88 -10.17
N TRP A 52 -19.80 30.88 -11.05
CA TRP A 52 -19.67 31.04 -12.50
C TRP A 52 -21.02 31.42 -13.13
N VAL A 53 -21.07 32.54 -13.85
CA VAL A 53 -22.22 32.86 -14.72
C VAL A 53 -22.11 32.01 -15.98
N THR A 54 -23.03 31.07 -16.15
CA THR A 54 -23.08 30.20 -17.35
C THR A 54 -24.06 30.79 -18.37
N LEU A 55 -23.54 31.33 -19.48
CA LEU A 55 -24.37 31.69 -20.63
C LEU A 55 -24.71 30.42 -21.44
N GLN A 56 -25.82 29.77 -21.11
CA GLN A 56 -26.36 28.68 -21.92
C GLN A 56 -27.17 29.23 -23.11
N ASN A 57 -26.94 28.62 -24.27
CA ASN A 57 -27.81 28.58 -25.46
C ASN A 57 -28.48 29.88 -25.93
N PHE A 58 -27.88 30.50 -26.96
CA PHE A 58 -28.67 30.85 -28.14
C PHE A 58 -28.38 29.84 -29.26
N GLN A 59 -29.29 28.89 -29.46
CA GLN A 59 -29.32 28.12 -30.70
C GLN A 59 -30.06 28.92 -31.77
N THR A 60 -29.51 28.98 -32.98
CA THR A 60 -30.24 29.26 -34.21
C THR A 60 -29.81 28.25 -35.29
N PRO A 61 -30.66 27.96 -36.31
CA PRO A 61 -30.64 26.66 -36.97
C PRO A 61 -29.64 26.54 -38.12
N ALA A 62 -29.36 25.29 -38.52
CA ALA A 62 -28.61 24.99 -39.73
C ALA A 62 -29.47 25.22 -41.00
N ALA A 63 -29.46 26.45 -41.55
CA ALA A 63 -29.59 26.73 -42.99
C ALA A 63 -29.58 28.25 -43.31
N ALA A 64 -28.45 28.81 -43.75
CA ALA A 64 -28.34 29.86 -44.79
C ALA A 64 -26.89 30.34 -45.01
N ILE A 65 -26.49 30.43 -46.29
CA ILE A 65 -25.79 31.55 -46.97
C ILE A 65 -25.06 32.54 -46.02
N ALA A 66 -23.72 32.59 -45.92
CA ALA A 66 -22.67 32.85 -46.94
C ALA A 66 -22.59 34.33 -47.43
N ALA A 67 -21.44 34.69 -48.00
CA ALA A 67 -21.01 36.04 -48.44
C ALA A 67 -20.50 37.02 -47.36
N ASP A 68 -19.55 37.83 -47.82
CA ASP A 68 -18.97 39.10 -47.33
C ASP A 68 -18.48 39.22 -45.86
N GLY A 69 -17.18 39.46 -45.73
CA GLY A 69 -16.51 39.70 -44.46
C GLY A 69 -16.47 41.18 -44.07
N CYS A 70 -17.02 41.51 -42.89
CA CYS A 70 -16.79 42.79 -42.21
C CYS A 70 -16.31 42.56 -40.78
N SER A 71 -15.05 42.92 -40.51
CA SER A 71 -14.50 42.97 -39.16
C SER A 71 -14.89 44.28 -38.47
N TRP A 72 -15.47 44.19 -37.27
CA TRP A 72 -15.82 45.37 -36.48
C TRP A 72 -14.62 45.84 -35.66
N SER A 73 -14.25 47.12 -35.77
CA SER A 73 -13.19 47.76 -34.99
C SER A 73 -13.75 48.54 -33.80
N LEU A 74 -13.27 48.26 -32.59
CA LEU A 74 -13.48 49.13 -31.42
C LEU A 74 -12.24 50.01 -31.22
N SER A 75 -12.43 51.33 -31.21
CA SER A 75 -11.39 52.30 -30.86
C SER A 75 -11.59 52.79 -29.42
N ILE A 76 -10.49 52.96 -28.69
CA ILE A 76 -10.44 53.65 -27.39
C ILE A 76 -9.27 54.63 -27.47
N ALA A 77 -9.52 55.88 -27.07
CA ALA A 77 -8.57 56.99 -27.20
C ALA A 77 -7.67 57.16 -25.97
N GLU A 78 -6.76 58.11 -26.07
CA GLU A 78 -5.66 58.42 -25.14
C GLU A 78 -6.12 58.86 -23.73
N LEU A 79 -5.21 58.76 -22.75
CA LEU A 79 -5.29 59.54 -21.52
C LEU A 79 -3.88 59.83 -20.95
N GLU A 80 -3.45 61.09 -21.04
CA GLU A 80 -2.28 61.60 -20.30
C GLU A 80 -2.67 61.95 -18.85
N VAL A 81 -1.77 61.73 -17.88
CA VAL A 81 -1.88 62.33 -16.54
C VAL A 81 -0.50 62.74 -16.00
N TYR A 82 -0.44 63.92 -15.37
CA TYR A 82 0.76 64.58 -14.85
C TYR A 82 1.30 64.01 -13.52
N THR A 83 2.58 64.28 -13.24
CA THR A 83 3.25 64.04 -11.94
C THR A 83 2.95 65.12 -10.90
N SER A 84 2.93 64.78 -9.60
CA SER A 84 3.10 65.73 -8.50
C SER A 84 3.88 65.12 -7.31
N ARG A 85 4.39 65.96 -6.39
CA ARG A 85 5.32 65.59 -5.28
C ARG A 85 4.73 65.89 -3.89
N SER A 86 4.94 64.97 -2.92
CA SER A 86 5.19 65.23 -1.47
C SER A 86 5.09 63.91 -0.67
N SER A 87 5.57 63.76 0.58
CA SER A 87 6.80 64.27 1.23
C SER A 87 7.05 63.55 2.58
N ALA A 88 8.29 63.12 2.83
CA ALA A 88 8.97 62.88 4.13
C ALA A 88 8.24 62.24 5.35
N SER A 89 8.85 61.18 5.91
CA SER A 89 9.34 61.14 7.31
C SER A 89 10.19 59.86 7.56
N ALA A 90 10.86 59.75 8.71
CA ALA A 90 11.86 58.71 9.00
C ALA A 90 11.65 58.06 10.39
N GLY A 91 12.20 56.86 10.64
CA GLY A 91 12.09 56.21 11.96
C GLY A 91 12.90 54.92 12.20
N ALA A 92 13.97 55.05 13.00
CA ALA A 92 14.58 54.02 13.87
C ALA A 92 15.24 52.76 13.25
N SER A 93 15.91 51.96 14.10
CA SER A 93 16.99 51.04 13.71
C SER A 93 17.36 49.95 14.73
N ALA A 94 17.89 48.82 14.23
CA ALA A 94 18.70 47.78 14.93
C ALA A 94 17.99 46.91 16.01
N PRO A 95 18.60 45.81 16.55
CA PRO A 95 19.87 45.14 16.21
C PRO A 95 19.80 43.59 16.00
N PRO A 96 20.88 42.92 15.50
CA PRO A 96 21.02 41.45 15.44
C PRO A 96 22.13 40.86 16.35
N PRO A 97 22.01 39.58 16.80
CA PRO A 97 23.16 38.79 17.31
C PRO A 97 23.12 37.27 16.87
N PRO A 98 24.05 36.38 17.25
CA PRO A 98 25.42 36.33 16.68
C PRO A 98 26.05 34.92 16.45
N GLY A 99 27.11 34.84 15.60
CA GLY A 99 28.20 33.85 15.69
C GLY A 99 27.94 32.39 15.23
N LEU A 100 28.92 31.46 15.22
CA LEU A 100 30.40 31.59 15.18
C LEU A 100 31.05 30.18 14.98
N ALA A 101 31.86 29.94 13.94
CA ALA A 101 32.89 28.88 13.85
C ALA A 101 33.69 28.98 12.54
N ALA A 102 34.98 28.59 12.53
CA ALA A 102 35.83 28.58 11.32
C ALA A 102 37.01 27.59 11.44
N ALA A 103 37.63 27.28 10.29
CA ALA A 103 38.89 26.54 10.12
C ALA A 103 38.87 25.02 10.45
N PRO A 104 39.83 24.19 9.95
CA PRO A 104 41.03 24.56 9.18
C PRO A 104 41.18 23.91 7.79
N SER A 105 42.03 24.52 6.96
CA SER A 105 42.59 23.98 5.71
C SER A 105 43.84 23.12 5.98
N PRO A 106 44.33 22.37 4.97
CA PRO A 106 45.75 22.03 4.91
C PRO A 106 46.43 22.24 3.54
N THR A 107 47.57 22.95 3.59
CA THR A 107 48.78 22.77 2.73
C THR A 107 48.74 23.12 1.22
N ARG A 108 49.94 23.32 0.65
CA ARG A 108 50.20 23.92 -0.68
C ARG A 108 51.54 23.39 -1.24
N LEU A 109 51.65 23.28 -2.58
CA LEU A 109 52.91 23.17 -3.37
C LEU A 109 53.70 21.83 -3.23
N PRO A 110 54.60 21.45 -4.18
CA PRO A 110 55.26 22.27 -5.22
C PRO A 110 55.04 21.88 -6.71
N PRO A 111 55.41 22.75 -7.67
CA PRO A 111 55.39 22.50 -9.11
C PRO A 111 56.78 22.21 -9.70
N LEU A 112 56.87 21.68 -10.93
CA LEU A 112 57.95 21.96 -11.90
C LEU A 112 57.73 21.30 -13.29
N LEU A 113 58.47 21.82 -14.28
CA LEU A 113 58.84 21.25 -15.59
C LEU A 113 57.76 21.07 -16.68
N ALA A 114 57.75 22.09 -17.55
CA ALA A 114 57.14 22.15 -18.87
C ALA A 114 57.65 21.12 -19.90
N ALA A 115 56.88 20.91 -20.97
CA ALA A 115 57.35 21.04 -22.36
C ALA A 115 56.20 21.00 -23.41
N ALA A 116 56.56 21.31 -24.67
CA ALA A 116 55.82 21.08 -25.92
C ALA A 116 54.71 22.09 -26.32
N THR A 117 55.12 23.13 -27.04
CA THR A 117 54.25 23.89 -27.95
C THR A 117 53.82 23.04 -29.14
N LEU A 118 52.51 22.85 -29.32
CA LEU A 118 51.91 22.42 -30.58
C LEU A 118 50.84 23.45 -30.99
N LEU A 119 50.97 23.95 -32.22
CA LEU A 119 50.04 24.91 -32.80
C LEU A 119 48.70 24.21 -33.13
N PRO A 120 47.54 24.69 -32.65
CA PRO A 120 46.27 24.32 -33.26
C PRO A 120 46.17 24.95 -34.66
N PRO A 121 45.52 24.29 -35.63
CA PRO A 121 45.34 24.84 -36.97
C PRO A 121 44.42 26.07 -36.96
N GLN A 122 44.69 27.04 -37.83
CA GLN A 122 43.85 28.23 -38.04
C GLN A 122 42.45 27.82 -38.57
N PRO A 123 41.36 28.05 -37.84
CA PRO A 123 40.02 27.82 -38.36
C PRO A 123 39.62 28.96 -39.32
N TRP A 124 39.33 28.60 -40.58
CA TRP A 124 38.81 29.54 -41.57
C TRP A 124 37.41 30.01 -41.14
N THR A 125 37.30 31.24 -40.64
CA THR A 125 36.08 31.73 -40.00
C THR A 125 35.32 32.71 -40.88
N HIS A 126 34.48 32.17 -41.77
CA HIS A 126 33.39 32.93 -42.40
C HIS A 126 32.32 33.27 -41.35
N ARG A 127 32.53 34.34 -40.58
CA ARG A 127 31.59 34.81 -39.55
C ARG A 127 30.42 35.55 -40.18
N CYS A 128 29.26 34.90 -40.28
CA CYS A 128 28.03 35.54 -40.72
C CYS A 128 27.27 36.10 -39.50
N ARG A 129 27.43 37.40 -39.20
CA ARG A 129 26.56 38.09 -38.22
C ARG A 129 25.29 38.53 -38.95
N ILE A 130 24.19 37.81 -38.73
CA ILE A 130 22.87 38.20 -39.26
C ILE A 130 22.22 39.14 -38.23
N VAL A 131 22.37 40.44 -38.44
CA VAL A 131 21.56 41.46 -37.74
C VAL A 131 20.27 41.62 -38.53
N LEU A 132 19.16 41.12 -37.99
CA LEU A 132 17.85 41.23 -38.63
C LEU A 132 17.26 42.61 -38.31
N THR A 133 17.38 43.55 -39.25
CA THR A 133 16.66 44.83 -39.22
C THR A 133 15.27 44.68 -39.85
N PRO A 134 14.23 45.33 -39.30
CA PRO A 134 12.86 45.11 -39.77
C PRO A 134 12.60 45.74 -41.14
N THR A 135 12.57 44.90 -42.17
CA THR A 135 11.87 45.15 -43.44
C THR A 135 11.15 43.87 -43.87
N ALA A 136 10.08 44.01 -44.65
CA ALA A 136 9.10 42.94 -44.84
C ALA A 136 9.54 41.84 -45.84
N SER A 137 8.90 40.67 -45.70
CA SER A 137 8.94 39.49 -46.59
C SER A 137 10.22 38.65 -46.59
N SER A 138 10.05 37.39 -46.98
CA SER A 138 11.05 36.32 -46.99
C SER A 138 12.15 36.54 -48.02
N VAL A 139 13.40 36.28 -47.65
CA VAL A 139 14.54 36.23 -48.57
C VAL A 139 14.92 34.77 -48.81
N ASP A 140 14.53 34.24 -49.97
CA ASP A 140 15.07 32.98 -50.49
C ASP A 140 16.54 33.14 -50.93
N CYS A 141 17.37 32.14 -50.67
CA CYS A 141 18.76 32.13 -51.13
C CYS A 141 18.86 31.75 -52.62
N ALA A 142 18.81 32.74 -53.50
CA ALA A 142 19.18 32.63 -54.92
C ALA A 142 20.40 33.52 -55.24
N ALA A 143 21.13 33.22 -56.32
CA ALA A 143 22.49 33.74 -56.56
C ALA A 143 22.64 34.68 -57.77
N ALA A 144 23.76 35.41 -57.75
CA ALA A 144 24.39 36.20 -58.84
C ALA A 144 23.84 37.61 -59.17
N GLY A 145 24.76 38.52 -59.52
CA GLY A 145 24.50 39.84 -60.10
C GLY A 145 25.35 40.97 -59.51
N ASP A 146 26.31 41.50 -60.28
CA ASP A 146 27.13 42.67 -59.88
C ASP A 146 26.39 44.00 -60.02
N SER A 147 26.53 44.92 -59.06
CA SER A 147 26.92 46.33 -59.32
C SER A 147 27.04 47.20 -58.05
N GLN A 148 27.92 48.20 -58.15
CA GLN A 148 28.21 49.34 -57.27
C GLN A 148 28.46 50.56 -58.21
N PRO A 149 28.58 51.83 -57.76
CA PRO A 149 28.62 52.36 -56.39
C PRO A 149 27.76 53.62 -56.11
N SER A 150 27.69 54.06 -54.84
CA SER A 150 27.85 55.49 -54.46
C SER A 150 28.04 55.68 -52.95
N ALA A 151 29.11 56.39 -52.56
CA ALA A 151 29.46 56.79 -51.18
C ALA A 151 28.77 58.15 -50.81
N GLU A 152 28.80 58.76 -49.62
CA GLU A 152 29.23 58.51 -48.21
C GLU A 152 28.58 59.67 -47.35
N PRO A 153 28.95 60.08 -46.09
CA PRO A 153 30.00 59.68 -45.13
C PRO A 153 29.36 59.25 -43.75
N PRO A 154 30.02 59.24 -42.56
CA PRO A 154 29.68 58.28 -41.50
C PRO A 154 29.03 58.82 -40.22
N LEU A 155 28.43 57.92 -39.43
CA LEU A 155 28.06 58.14 -38.02
C LEU A 155 28.95 57.30 -37.09
N GLN A 156 29.32 57.88 -35.94
CA GLN A 156 30.44 57.42 -35.13
C GLN A 156 30.12 56.18 -34.28
N LEU A 157 31.08 55.24 -34.25
CA LEU A 157 31.17 54.21 -33.22
C LEU A 157 31.55 54.85 -31.87
N GLN A 158 30.64 54.84 -30.89
CA GLN A 158 31.01 54.92 -29.48
C GLN A 158 30.86 53.55 -28.81
N SER A 159 31.94 53.08 -28.20
CA SER A 159 32.03 51.78 -27.54
C SER A 159 31.83 51.93 -26.02
N SER A 160 30.71 51.45 -25.48
CA SER A 160 30.43 51.52 -24.03
C SER A 160 29.56 50.39 -23.49
N TRP A 161 30.00 49.14 -23.66
CA TRP A 161 29.45 47.98 -22.93
C TRP A 161 30.57 47.10 -22.35
N ALA A 162 31.24 47.64 -21.33
CA ALA A 162 31.82 46.82 -20.28
C ALA A 162 30.75 46.54 -19.20
N ASN A 163 31.00 45.57 -18.33
CA ASN A 163 30.18 45.23 -17.15
C ASN A 163 28.76 44.70 -17.42
N MET A 164 28.63 43.39 -17.65
CA MET A 164 27.83 42.53 -16.76
C MET A 164 28.05 41.03 -17.02
N LEU A 165 29.21 40.54 -16.59
CA LEU A 165 29.43 39.16 -16.18
C LEU A 165 29.96 39.24 -14.75
N THR A 166 29.12 38.91 -13.76
CA THR A 166 29.58 38.71 -12.38
C THR A 166 30.23 37.33 -12.27
N PRO A 167 31.39 37.19 -11.61
CA PRO A 167 32.01 35.88 -11.41
C PRO A 167 31.13 34.99 -10.53
N PHE A 168 31.30 33.67 -10.68
CA PHE A 168 30.87 32.70 -9.69
C PHE A 168 32.12 32.14 -9.02
N ASP A 169 32.21 32.31 -7.70
CA ASP A 169 33.27 31.71 -6.90
C ASP A 169 33.13 30.18 -6.89
N ASP A 170 34.13 29.46 -7.41
CA ASP A 170 35.09 28.82 -6.50
C ASP A 170 36.40 28.37 -7.19
N ALA A 171 37.52 28.64 -6.52
CA ALA A 171 38.78 27.89 -6.59
C ALA A 171 39.53 27.64 -7.94
N ALA A 172 39.61 28.61 -8.86
CA ALA A 172 40.80 28.76 -9.73
C ALA A 172 40.98 30.21 -10.21
N GLY A 173 42.06 30.87 -9.77
CA GLY A 173 42.37 32.24 -10.21
C GLY A 173 43.33 32.27 -11.39
N ASP A 174 42.84 32.68 -12.56
CA ASP A 174 43.66 33.25 -13.63
C ASP A 174 42.84 34.31 -14.39
N ASP A 175 43.38 35.52 -14.57
CA ASP A 175 42.64 36.65 -15.14
C ASP A 175 42.71 36.62 -16.67
N GLN A 176 41.77 35.90 -17.28
CA GLN A 176 41.56 35.82 -18.72
C GLN A 176 40.09 36.12 -19.08
N SER A 177 39.63 37.29 -18.65
CA SER A 177 38.27 37.81 -18.89
C SER A 177 38.04 38.38 -20.30
N SER A 178 38.81 37.93 -21.31
CA SER A 178 38.71 38.40 -22.70
C SER A 178 38.76 37.26 -23.73
N SER A 179 38.13 37.47 -24.90
CA SER A 179 38.17 36.63 -26.11
C SER A 179 37.37 35.31 -26.15
N TYR A 180 36.42 35.06 -25.25
CA TYR A 180 35.42 33.98 -25.46
C TYR A 180 34.49 34.31 -26.64
N GLY A 181 34.68 33.63 -27.76
CA GLY A 181 33.84 33.79 -28.95
C GLY A 181 32.40 33.30 -28.76
N LEU A 182 31.52 33.66 -29.69
CA LEU A 182 30.18 33.08 -29.79
C LEU A 182 30.15 31.98 -30.87
N GLY A 183 28.99 31.36 -31.06
CA GLY A 183 28.76 30.30 -32.05
C GLY A 183 29.09 30.64 -33.50
N ALA A 184 29.14 29.59 -34.33
CA ALA A 184 29.28 29.72 -35.79
C ALA A 184 28.19 30.61 -36.41
N LEU A 185 26.96 30.54 -35.89
CA LEU A 185 25.88 31.47 -36.15
C LEU A 185 25.52 32.25 -34.87
N VAL A 186 25.44 33.56 -34.98
CA VAL A 186 25.02 34.46 -33.89
C VAL A 186 23.82 35.28 -34.36
N VAL A 187 22.75 35.27 -33.58
CA VAL A 187 21.53 36.04 -33.87
C VAL A 187 21.12 36.90 -32.67
N GLU A 188 20.80 38.14 -32.97
CA GLU A 188 20.54 39.22 -32.04
C GLU A 188 19.48 40.13 -32.68
N ALA A 189 18.32 40.25 -32.03
CA ALA A 189 17.22 41.11 -32.46
C ALA A 189 16.90 42.14 -31.35
N PRO A 190 16.34 43.30 -31.69
CA PRO A 190 15.98 44.32 -30.69
C PRO A 190 14.83 43.83 -29.81
N ASP A 191 14.92 44.07 -28.50
CA ASP A 191 13.92 43.61 -27.50
C ASP A 191 12.50 44.22 -27.70
N SER A 192 12.34 45.17 -28.63
CA SER A 192 11.04 45.74 -29.02
C SER A 192 10.22 44.87 -29.98
N GLU A 193 10.84 43.90 -30.67
CA GLU A 193 10.15 43.05 -31.67
C GLU A 193 10.49 41.56 -31.47
N ALA A 194 9.45 40.71 -31.44
CA ALA A 194 9.58 39.28 -31.23
C ALA A 194 9.88 38.54 -32.55
N VAL A 195 11.16 38.31 -32.84
CA VAL A 195 11.62 37.63 -34.06
C VAL A 195 11.59 36.10 -33.90
N ALA A 196 11.35 35.38 -35.00
CA ALA A 196 11.42 33.92 -35.05
C ALA A 196 12.57 33.45 -35.95
N ILE A 197 13.25 32.37 -35.58
CA ILE A 197 14.25 31.67 -36.42
C ILE A 197 13.67 30.32 -36.84
N SER A 198 13.71 30.01 -38.14
CA SER A 198 13.66 28.64 -38.64
C SER A 198 15.03 28.26 -39.20
N LEU A 199 15.50 27.05 -38.87
CA LEU A 199 16.61 26.39 -39.58
C LEU A 199 16.08 25.11 -40.20
N GLU A 200 16.31 24.91 -41.49
CA GLU A 200 15.82 23.75 -42.23
C GLU A 200 16.95 23.01 -42.94
N ARG A 201 16.97 21.67 -42.84
CA ARG A 201 17.88 20.77 -43.57
C ARG A 201 19.37 21.16 -43.46
N THR A 202 19.72 21.81 -42.36
CA THR A 202 21.03 22.44 -42.13
C THR A 202 21.93 21.50 -41.32
N THR A 203 23.21 21.40 -41.67
CA THR A 203 24.22 20.67 -40.88
C THR A 203 25.17 21.65 -40.20
N LEU A 204 25.33 21.50 -38.89
CA LEU A 204 26.18 22.32 -38.04
C LEU A 204 27.14 21.40 -37.26
N SER A 205 28.33 21.15 -37.79
CA SER A 205 29.24 20.12 -37.24
C SER A 205 30.60 20.66 -36.79
N ASN A 206 31.11 20.17 -35.66
CA ASN A 206 32.47 20.44 -35.14
C ASN A 206 32.76 21.92 -34.82
N ASN A 207 31.74 22.75 -34.60
CA ASN A 207 31.93 24.17 -34.28
C ASN A 207 32.33 24.35 -32.81
N THR A 208 33.22 25.32 -32.54
CA THR A 208 33.71 25.62 -31.18
C THR A 208 33.47 27.08 -30.82
N GLY A 209 32.82 27.34 -29.68
CA GLY A 209 32.58 28.68 -29.16
C GLY A 209 32.79 28.79 -27.64
N GLY A 210 32.58 30.00 -27.10
CA GLY A 210 32.44 30.23 -25.66
C GLY A 210 31.05 29.82 -25.17
N SER A 211 30.01 30.34 -25.82
CA SER A 211 28.62 29.91 -25.63
C SER A 211 27.91 29.71 -26.96
N GLY A 212 27.10 28.65 -27.07
CA GLY A 212 26.29 28.32 -28.24
C GLY A 212 27.13 27.83 -29.41
N GLY A 213 27.87 26.72 -29.25
CA GLY A 213 28.95 26.32 -30.15
C GLY A 213 28.61 26.35 -31.64
N ALA A 214 27.40 25.92 -32.02
CA ALA A 214 26.85 26.14 -33.36
C ALA A 214 25.97 27.41 -33.46
N LEU A 215 25.02 27.62 -32.53
CA LEU A 215 24.08 28.75 -32.53
C LEU A 215 24.08 29.50 -31.19
N ALA A 216 24.31 30.82 -31.22
CA ALA A 216 24.11 31.71 -30.07
C ALA A 216 22.97 32.72 -30.33
N VAL A 217 21.95 32.71 -29.48
CA VAL A 217 20.79 33.61 -29.51
C VAL A 217 20.88 34.58 -28.32
N LEU A 218 20.98 35.89 -28.60
CA LEU A 218 21.35 36.89 -27.59
C LEU A 218 20.17 37.71 -27.03
N SER A 219 19.23 38.13 -27.89
CA SER A 219 18.09 38.99 -27.54
C SER A 219 17.01 38.94 -28.62
N GLY A 220 15.77 39.34 -28.28
CA GLY A 220 14.67 39.57 -29.24
C GLY A 220 14.15 38.36 -30.02
N VAL A 221 14.65 37.14 -29.78
CA VAL A 221 14.22 35.91 -30.49
C VAL A 221 13.57 34.90 -29.52
N PRO A 222 12.26 35.03 -29.23
CA PRO A 222 11.55 34.09 -28.37
C PRO A 222 11.16 32.77 -29.05
N TYR A 223 11.22 32.65 -30.38
CA TYR A 223 10.76 31.46 -31.12
C TYR A 223 11.86 30.87 -32.01
N VAL A 224 12.19 29.58 -31.83
CA VAL A 224 13.21 28.89 -32.64
C VAL A 224 12.72 27.50 -33.07
N THR A 225 12.73 27.22 -34.37
CA THR A 225 12.32 25.94 -34.97
C THR A 225 13.46 25.33 -35.78
N TRP A 226 13.74 24.05 -35.57
CA TRP A 226 14.77 23.28 -36.28
C TRP A 226 14.11 22.08 -36.97
N THR A 227 14.10 22.06 -38.30
CA THR A 227 13.45 21.06 -39.16
C THR A 227 14.49 20.27 -39.95
N ALA A 228 14.61 18.97 -39.74
CA ALA A 228 15.68 18.13 -40.32
C ALA A 228 17.13 18.70 -40.13
N VAL A 229 17.40 19.37 -39.01
CA VAL A 229 18.71 19.96 -38.69
C VAL A 229 19.62 18.96 -37.99
N THR A 230 20.89 18.89 -38.40
CA THR A 230 21.90 17.96 -37.86
C THR A 230 23.03 18.76 -37.19
N ALA A 231 23.05 18.81 -35.85
CA ALA A 231 24.08 19.51 -35.08
C ALA A 231 24.95 18.52 -34.29
N VAL A 232 26.19 18.31 -34.76
CA VAL A 232 27.03 17.17 -34.33
C VAL A 232 28.39 17.63 -33.82
N SER A 233 28.81 17.11 -32.66
CA SER A 233 30.16 17.30 -32.10
C SER A 233 30.57 18.77 -31.90
N ASN A 234 29.62 19.68 -31.70
CA ASN A 234 29.90 21.08 -31.41
C ASN A 234 30.24 21.25 -29.92
N ALA A 235 31.12 22.21 -29.61
CA ALA A 235 31.59 22.46 -28.25
C ALA A 235 31.44 23.94 -27.82
N ALA A 236 31.07 24.15 -26.56
CA ALA A 236 31.06 25.45 -25.92
C ALA A 236 31.94 25.44 -24.65
N ALA A 237 32.74 26.49 -24.43
CA ALA A 237 33.58 26.62 -23.25
C ALA A 237 32.80 26.94 -21.95
N ILE A 238 31.54 27.38 -22.06
CA ILE A 238 30.68 27.77 -20.93
C ILE A 238 29.30 27.09 -21.05
N ALA A 239 28.56 27.32 -22.14
CA ALA A 239 27.14 26.98 -22.19
C ALA A 239 26.64 26.63 -23.61
N GLY A 240 25.86 25.55 -23.75
CA GLY A 240 25.14 25.22 -24.98
C GLY A 240 26.06 24.74 -26.10
N GLY A 241 26.41 23.44 -26.12
CA GLY A 241 27.36 22.91 -27.09
C GLY A 241 26.86 23.04 -28.54
N ALA A 242 25.59 22.75 -28.80
CA ALA A 242 24.93 23.07 -30.06
C ALA A 242 24.29 24.48 -30.03
N CYS A 243 23.42 24.79 -29.07
CA CYS A 243 22.72 26.08 -29.02
C CYS A 243 22.64 26.73 -27.62
N PHE A 244 22.71 28.06 -27.60
CA PHE A 244 22.62 28.87 -26.38
C PHE A 244 21.57 29.97 -26.53
N PHE A 245 20.72 30.13 -25.52
CA PHE A 245 19.67 31.14 -25.44
C PHE A 245 19.93 32.03 -24.22
N ARG A 246 20.35 33.29 -24.43
CA ARG A 246 20.72 34.18 -23.32
C ARG A 246 19.51 34.52 -22.44
N GLN A 247 18.43 35.00 -23.05
CA GLN A 247 17.19 35.45 -22.39
C GLN A 247 16.13 34.34 -22.21
N GLY A 248 16.41 33.09 -22.62
CA GLY A 248 15.41 32.02 -22.71
C GLY A 248 14.63 31.99 -24.02
N THR A 249 13.56 31.19 -24.08
CA THR A 249 12.70 31.00 -25.26
C THR A 249 11.23 30.83 -24.86
N ALA A 250 10.32 31.43 -25.63
CA ALA A 250 8.89 31.17 -25.53
C ALA A 250 8.52 29.81 -26.17
N ALA A 251 9.18 29.45 -27.29
CA ALA A 251 9.16 28.08 -27.81
C ALA A 251 10.48 27.71 -28.49
N TRP A 252 10.93 26.48 -28.26
CA TRP A 252 11.97 25.81 -29.05
C TRP A 252 11.45 24.47 -29.56
N THR A 253 11.43 24.30 -30.88
CA THR A 253 10.90 23.11 -31.57
C THR A 253 12.00 22.42 -32.35
N LEU A 254 12.11 21.09 -32.18
CA LEU A 254 13.02 20.21 -32.90
C LEU A 254 12.21 19.09 -33.58
N GLN A 255 12.14 19.11 -34.92
CA GLN A 255 11.21 18.29 -35.71
C GLN A 255 11.84 17.66 -36.96
N ASP A 256 11.09 16.77 -37.61
CA ASP A 256 11.42 16.09 -38.87
C ASP A 256 12.82 15.44 -38.91
N GLY A 257 13.09 14.57 -37.94
CA GLY A 257 14.32 13.77 -37.88
C GLY A 257 15.58 14.54 -37.50
N SER A 258 15.45 15.77 -36.99
CA SER A 258 16.59 16.57 -36.52
C SER A 258 17.39 15.86 -35.42
N SER A 259 18.72 16.01 -35.42
CA SER A 259 19.62 15.30 -34.50
C SER A 259 20.64 16.26 -33.88
N LEU A 260 20.63 16.40 -32.55
CA LEU A 260 21.69 17.05 -31.78
C LEU A 260 22.49 15.95 -31.09
N SER A 261 23.70 15.64 -31.58
CA SER A 261 24.49 14.54 -31.02
C SER A 261 25.97 14.78 -30.78
N GLY A 262 26.50 14.21 -29.71
CA GLY A 262 27.92 14.31 -29.33
C GLY A 262 28.38 15.71 -28.94
N ASN A 263 27.47 16.66 -28.70
CA ASN A 263 27.80 18.05 -28.38
C ASN A 263 28.23 18.18 -26.90
N LYS A 264 29.09 19.15 -26.60
CA LYS A 264 29.73 19.30 -25.27
C LYS A 264 29.73 20.74 -24.74
N ALA A 265 29.42 20.92 -23.47
CA ALA A 265 29.60 22.17 -22.75
C ALA A 265 29.80 21.90 -21.24
N PRO A 266 30.15 22.90 -20.41
CA PRO A 266 29.94 22.80 -18.97
C PRO A 266 28.46 22.72 -18.59
N PHE A 267 27.62 23.59 -19.17
CA PHE A 267 26.17 23.63 -18.95
C PHE A 267 25.40 23.43 -20.26
N GLY A 268 24.50 22.43 -20.31
CA GLY A 268 23.68 22.18 -21.49
C GLY A 268 24.51 21.64 -22.65
N GLY A 269 24.88 20.36 -22.62
CA GLY A 269 25.79 19.76 -23.61
C GLY A 269 25.28 19.92 -25.05
N ALA A 270 23.96 19.85 -25.26
CA ALA A 270 23.33 20.27 -26.51
C ALA A 270 22.81 21.72 -26.44
N ALA A 271 21.94 22.03 -25.48
CA ALA A 271 21.20 23.29 -25.39
C ALA A 271 21.24 23.91 -23.99
N CYS A 272 21.42 25.24 -23.90
CA CYS A 272 21.48 25.94 -22.62
C CYS A 272 20.68 27.25 -22.62
N SER A 273 19.93 27.52 -21.54
CA SER A 273 19.40 28.84 -21.20
C SER A 273 19.82 29.26 -19.79
N LEU A 274 20.21 30.53 -19.64
CA LEU A 274 20.69 31.08 -18.36
C LEU A 274 19.78 32.13 -17.73
N ALA A 275 19.42 33.22 -18.45
CA ALA A 275 18.71 34.36 -17.84
C ALA A 275 17.18 34.30 -17.93
N GLY A 276 16.60 33.33 -18.64
CA GLY A 276 15.15 33.13 -18.69
C GLY A 276 14.72 31.69 -19.01
N PRO A 277 13.41 31.40 -18.89
CA PRO A 277 12.88 30.04 -19.01
C PRO A 277 12.98 29.51 -20.45
N MET A 278 13.03 28.18 -20.56
CA MET A 278 12.59 27.47 -21.77
C MET A 278 11.11 27.15 -21.57
N ALA A 279 10.23 28.03 -22.03
CA ALA A 279 8.81 27.97 -21.69
C ALA A 279 8.09 26.77 -22.34
N ASN A 280 8.39 26.49 -23.62
CA ASN A 280 7.88 25.30 -24.32
C ASN A 280 9.01 24.66 -25.14
N VAL A 281 9.37 23.43 -24.81
CA VAL A 281 10.32 22.61 -25.56
C VAL A 281 9.56 21.46 -26.22
N LEU A 282 9.49 21.45 -27.55
CA LEU A 282 8.87 20.38 -28.33
C LEU A 282 9.95 19.63 -29.11
N VAL A 283 10.03 18.32 -28.91
CA VAL A 283 10.86 17.42 -29.71
C VAL A 283 9.95 16.35 -30.31
N THR A 284 9.87 16.31 -31.64
CA THR A 284 8.91 15.45 -32.37
C THR A 284 9.47 14.99 -33.72
N GLY A 285 8.67 14.29 -34.52
CA GLY A 285 9.03 13.83 -35.87
C GLY A 285 10.23 12.89 -35.91
N GLY A 286 10.42 12.05 -34.88
CA GLY A 286 11.58 11.16 -34.75
C GLY A 286 12.89 11.85 -34.37
N SER A 287 12.86 13.12 -33.95
CA SER A 287 14.05 13.90 -33.62
C SER A 287 14.79 13.40 -32.38
N ARG A 288 16.10 13.67 -32.31
CA ARG A 288 17.07 13.00 -31.43
C ARG A 288 17.96 13.99 -30.67
N LEU A 289 18.16 13.74 -29.38
CA LEU A 289 19.22 14.38 -28.57
C LEU A 289 20.05 13.26 -27.92
N VAL A 290 21.24 12.98 -28.48
CA VAL A 290 21.97 11.73 -28.21
C VAL A 290 23.46 11.96 -27.89
N GLU A 291 24.01 11.28 -26.88
CA GLU A 291 25.46 11.33 -26.54
C GLU A 291 25.99 12.73 -26.19
N ASN A 292 25.13 13.68 -25.82
CA ASN A 292 25.57 15.03 -25.44
C ASN A 292 26.06 15.06 -23.98
N ASN A 293 27.11 15.84 -23.71
CA ASN A 293 27.88 15.73 -22.48
C ASN A 293 28.08 17.09 -21.78
N ALA A 294 27.67 17.17 -20.51
CA ALA A 294 27.85 18.31 -19.62
C ALA A 294 28.91 18.02 -18.54
N THR A 295 29.93 18.89 -18.41
CA THR A 295 30.90 18.76 -17.30
C THR A 295 30.38 19.29 -15.96
N TYR A 296 29.23 19.97 -15.96
CA TYR A 296 28.38 20.18 -14.79
C TYR A 296 26.99 19.60 -15.05
N ASP A 297 26.04 20.39 -15.55
CA ASP A 297 24.61 20.07 -15.52
C ASP A 297 23.93 20.07 -16.90
N GLY A 298 22.90 19.24 -17.06
CA GLY A 298 22.07 19.20 -18.26
C GLY A 298 22.80 18.59 -19.46
N GLY A 299 22.98 17.27 -19.48
CA GLY A 299 23.81 16.61 -20.50
C GLY A 299 23.34 16.88 -21.92
N ALA A 300 22.02 16.89 -22.16
CA ALA A 300 21.44 17.51 -23.36
C ALA A 300 21.00 18.95 -23.10
N ILE A 301 20.11 19.21 -22.14
CA ILE A 301 19.44 20.50 -21.95
C ILE A 301 19.65 21.03 -20.53
N TYR A 302 20.09 22.29 -20.40
CA TYR A 302 20.15 23.03 -19.14
C TYR A 302 19.30 24.30 -19.22
N ALA A 303 18.46 24.54 -18.20
CA ALA A 303 17.72 25.78 -18.05
C ALA A 303 17.82 26.29 -16.60
N TYR A 304 18.50 27.43 -16.42
CA TYR A 304 18.78 27.97 -15.09
C TYR A 304 17.63 28.80 -14.52
N ALA A 305 17.40 30.02 -15.00
CA ALA A 305 16.32 30.89 -14.54
C ALA A 305 14.97 30.42 -15.11
N GLY A 306 13.95 30.22 -14.26
CA GLY A 306 12.62 29.76 -14.67
C GLY A 306 12.53 28.30 -15.13
N GLY A 307 13.66 27.69 -15.50
CA GLY A 307 13.76 26.27 -15.87
C GLY A 307 13.14 25.92 -17.22
N VAL A 308 12.94 24.62 -17.45
CA VAL A 308 12.07 24.09 -18.50
C VAL A 308 10.65 24.00 -17.93
N VAL A 309 9.70 24.74 -18.51
CA VAL A 309 8.33 24.85 -17.99
C VAL A 309 7.42 23.78 -18.60
N ASN A 310 7.33 23.73 -19.94
CA ASN A 310 6.65 22.65 -20.66
C ASN A 310 7.65 21.90 -21.53
N MET A 311 7.64 20.57 -21.46
CA MET A 311 8.44 19.70 -22.31
C MET A 311 7.57 18.60 -22.90
N THR A 312 7.57 18.48 -24.23
CA THR A 312 6.86 17.43 -24.97
C THR A 312 7.84 16.67 -25.85
N LEU A 313 7.94 15.36 -25.64
CA LEU A 313 8.62 14.41 -26.52
C LEU A 313 7.55 13.57 -27.22
N ASP A 314 7.50 13.59 -28.54
CA ASP A 314 6.43 12.96 -29.33
C ASP A 314 6.97 12.22 -30.57
N SER A 315 6.12 11.38 -31.18
CA SER A 315 6.34 10.81 -32.52
C SER A 315 7.70 10.12 -32.68
N ARG A 316 8.01 9.19 -31.75
CA ARG A 316 9.23 8.37 -31.69
C ARG A 316 10.53 9.16 -31.47
N THR A 317 10.47 10.29 -30.77
CA THR A 317 11.65 11.05 -30.36
C THR A 317 12.54 10.27 -29.37
N VAL A 318 13.85 10.51 -29.40
CA VAL A 318 14.83 9.83 -28.54
C VAL A 318 15.77 10.81 -27.83
N LEU A 319 15.77 10.78 -26.50
CA LEU A 319 16.81 11.36 -25.65
C LEU A 319 17.64 10.21 -25.05
N SER A 320 18.85 9.95 -25.55
CA SER A 320 19.67 8.84 -25.03
C SER A 320 21.15 9.14 -24.83
N ASP A 321 21.76 8.41 -23.91
CA ASP A 321 23.21 8.42 -23.68
C ASP A 321 23.80 9.79 -23.30
N ASN A 322 22.94 10.74 -22.93
CA ASN A 322 23.39 12.06 -22.50
C ASN A 322 23.92 11.98 -21.06
N SER A 323 24.98 12.72 -20.78
CA SER A 323 25.77 12.62 -19.54
C SER A 323 25.94 13.98 -18.87
N ALA A 324 25.80 14.03 -17.55
CA ALA A 324 26.10 15.20 -16.72
C ALA A 324 26.90 14.79 -15.49
N ALA A 325 27.93 15.54 -15.11
CA ALA A 325 28.68 15.28 -13.86
C ALA A 325 27.87 15.63 -12.59
N GLY A 326 27.01 16.64 -12.68
CA GLY A 326 26.09 17.09 -11.64
C GLY A 326 24.67 16.56 -11.85
N PHE A 327 23.77 17.44 -12.28
CA PHE A 327 22.33 17.20 -12.32
C PHE A 327 21.77 17.05 -13.75
N GLY A 328 20.75 16.21 -13.91
CA GLY A 328 19.95 16.11 -15.14
C GLY A 328 20.74 15.56 -16.33
N GLY A 329 20.99 14.25 -16.36
CA GLY A 329 21.81 13.61 -17.40
C GLY A 329 21.30 13.84 -18.81
N ALA A 330 19.97 13.93 -19.01
CA ALA A 330 19.39 14.52 -20.22
C ALA A 330 19.00 15.99 -20.00
N VAL A 331 18.17 16.30 -18.98
CA VAL A 331 17.56 17.63 -18.79
C VAL A 331 17.67 18.10 -17.34
N CYS A 332 18.21 19.29 -17.13
CA CYS A 332 18.24 19.96 -15.83
C CYS A 332 17.42 21.27 -15.85
N SER A 333 16.36 21.30 -15.06
CA SER A 333 15.50 22.46 -14.80
C SER A 333 15.82 23.00 -13.40
N TYR A 334 16.62 24.06 -13.30
CA TYR A 334 17.22 24.49 -12.03
C TYR A 334 16.29 25.42 -11.22
N ARG A 335 16.33 26.75 -11.38
CA ARG A 335 15.45 27.69 -10.64
C ARG A 335 14.00 27.71 -11.16
N GLY A 336 13.50 26.56 -11.57
CA GLY A 336 12.16 26.33 -12.11
C GLY A 336 11.72 24.89 -11.88
N GLY A 337 10.80 24.41 -12.70
CA GLY A 337 10.27 23.05 -12.66
C GLY A 337 9.22 22.84 -13.74
N PHE A 338 8.92 21.58 -14.06
CA PHE A 338 8.02 21.23 -15.15
C PHE A 338 6.56 21.48 -14.75
N HIS A 339 5.92 22.47 -15.35
CA HIS A 339 4.46 22.57 -15.32
C HIS A 339 3.85 21.36 -16.05
N SER A 340 4.39 21.02 -17.23
CA SER A 340 4.05 19.80 -17.95
C SER A 340 5.27 19.10 -18.52
N LEU A 341 5.34 17.79 -18.29
CA LEU A 341 6.26 16.86 -18.92
C LEU A 341 5.42 15.79 -19.63
N VAL A 342 5.45 15.76 -20.95
CA VAL A 342 4.73 14.77 -21.77
C VAL A 342 5.75 13.98 -22.59
N ILE A 343 5.66 12.66 -22.53
CA ILE A 343 6.48 11.74 -23.32
C ILE A 343 5.50 10.75 -23.96
N THR A 344 5.26 10.90 -25.26
CA THR A 344 4.19 10.19 -25.99
C THR A 344 4.64 9.77 -27.40
N GLY A 345 3.74 9.15 -28.17
CA GLY A 345 3.99 8.75 -29.55
C GLY A 345 5.08 7.67 -29.73
N GLY A 346 5.34 6.87 -28.69
CA GLY A 346 6.40 5.86 -28.67
C GLY A 346 7.80 6.45 -28.51
N SER A 347 7.93 7.56 -27.76
CA SER A 347 9.21 8.24 -27.53
C SER A 347 10.00 7.61 -26.38
N ALA A 348 11.32 7.79 -26.39
CA ALA A 348 12.24 7.11 -25.48
C ALA A 348 13.20 8.08 -24.78
N VAL A 349 13.34 7.95 -23.46
CA VAL A 349 14.34 8.66 -22.63
C VAL A 349 15.20 7.60 -21.92
N VAL A 350 16.34 7.23 -22.51
CA VAL A 350 17.04 5.99 -22.14
C VAL A 350 18.56 6.12 -21.99
N ARG A 351 19.15 5.37 -21.04
CA ARG A 351 20.62 5.31 -20.79
C ARG A 351 21.28 6.67 -20.45
N ASN A 352 20.53 7.67 -20.04
CA ASN A 352 21.08 8.97 -19.63
C ASN A 352 21.66 8.86 -18.21
N THR A 353 22.75 9.57 -17.92
CA THR A 353 23.50 9.45 -16.66
C THR A 353 23.78 10.81 -16.02
N ALA A 354 23.50 10.92 -14.72
CA ALA A 354 23.90 12.05 -13.88
C ALA A 354 24.84 11.57 -12.77
N GLY A 355 25.94 12.29 -12.51
CA GLY A 355 26.83 11.97 -11.38
C GLY A 355 26.18 12.19 -10.02
N LEU A 356 25.26 13.16 -9.91
CA LEU A 356 24.46 13.43 -8.71
C LEU A 356 22.99 13.02 -8.90
N TYR A 357 22.12 13.92 -9.37
CA TYR A 357 20.66 13.71 -9.26
C TYR A 357 19.91 13.85 -10.58
N GLY A 358 18.94 12.97 -10.82
CA GLY A 358 18.10 13.00 -12.01
C GLY A 358 18.82 12.45 -13.23
N GLY A 359 18.94 11.12 -13.34
CA GLY A 359 19.76 10.48 -14.37
C GLY A 359 19.30 10.78 -15.80
N ALA A 360 17.99 10.91 -16.01
CA ALA A 360 17.46 11.63 -17.16
C ALA A 360 17.08 13.07 -16.82
N LEU A 361 16.23 13.29 -15.81
CA LEU A 361 15.53 14.55 -15.58
C LEU A 361 15.75 15.07 -14.15
N TYR A 362 16.07 16.35 -14.02
CA TYR A 362 16.19 17.06 -12.74
C TYR A 362 15.28 18.29 -12.68
N SER A 363 14.62 18.48 -11.54
CA SER A 363 13.81 19.66 -11.22
C SER A 363 14.10 20.11 -9.79
N GLN A 364 14.57 21.34 -9.59
CA GLN A 364 14.79 21.84 -8.23
C GLN A 364 13.51 22.39 -7.61
N SER A 365 13.07 23.58 -8.05
CA SER A 365 12.27 24.50 -7.20
C SER A 365 10.78 24.54 -7.52
N GLY A 366 10.39 24.41 -8.79
CA GLY A 366 8.98 24.42 -9.22
C GLY A 366 8.26 23.08 -8.98
N GLY A 367 9.03 21.99 -8.89
CA GLY A 367 8.50 20.63 -8.87
C GLY A 367 7.94 20.22 -10.22
N ILE A 368 6.96 19.32 -10.19
CA ILE A 368 6.32 18.77 -11.39
C ILE A 368 4.81 18.80 -11.21
N SER A 369 4.12 19.68 -11.94
CA SER A 369 2.65 19.75 -11.87
C SER A 369 1.97 18.64 -12.66
N SER A 370 2.58 18.16 -13.75
CA SER A 370 2.17 16.92 -14.42
C SER A 370 3.35 16.25 -15.14
N ALA A 371 3.45 14.92 -15.00
CA ALA A 371 4.27 14.05 -15.83
C ALA A 371 3.38 12.94 -16.42
N LEU A 372 3.34 12.85 -17.75
CA LEU A 372 2.58 11.86 -18.52
C LEU A 372 3.52 11.08 -19.43
N LEU A 373 3.54 9.75 -19.27
CA LEU A 373 4.18 8.79 -20.16
C LEU A 373 3.10 7.94 -20.84
N ASP A 374 2.94 8.10 -22.15
CA ASP A 374 1.79 7.55 -22.89
C ASP A 374 2.19 6.96 -24.26
N GLY A 375 1.29 6.21 -24.89
CA GLY A 375 1.43 5.77 -26.29
C GLY A 375 2.58 4.79 -26.53
N ARG A 376 2.85 3.87 -25.59
CA ARG A 376 4.00 2.95 -25.58
C ARG A 376 5.36 3.65 -25.51
N SER A 377 5.45 4.73 -24.74
CA SER A 377 6.71 5.44 -24.52
C SER A 377 7.53 4.83 -23.38
N THR A 378 8.84 5.07 -23.36
CA THR A 378 9.77 4.38 -22.44
C THR A 378 10.72 5.37 -21.74
N VAL A 379 10.87 5.20 -20.42
CA VAL A 379 11.93 5.85 -19.63
C VAL A 379 12.75 4.75 -18.94
N SER A 380 13.91 4.39 -19.48
CA SER A 380 14.65 3.21 -19.02
C SER A 380 16.16 3.32 -18.95
N ASP A 381 16.76 2.49 -18.09
CA ASP A 381 18.23 2.33 -17.99
C ASP A 381 18.99 3.61 -17.60
N ASN A 382 18.30 4.64 -17.11
CA ASN A 382 18.91 5.90 -16.69
C ASN A 382 19.50 5.77 -15.26
N SER A 383 20.60 6.47 -14.97
CA SER A 383 21.40 6.25 -13.75
C SER A 383 21.78 7.54 -13.02
N ALA A 384 21.69 7.54 -11.68
CA ALA A 384 22.08 8.65 -10.81
C ALA A 384 22.48 8.20 -9.39
N GLN A 385 22.94 9.13 -8.54
CA GLN A 385 22.97 8.93 -7.09
C GLN A 385 21.55 8.88 -6.51
N ARG A 386 20.66 9.79 -6.95
CA ARG A 386 19.23 9.79 -6.57
C ARG A 386 18.34 10.12 -7.77
N GLY A 387 17.19 9.45 -7.88
CA GLY A 387 16.26 9.65 -8.99
C GLY A 387 16.86 9.17 -10.31
N GLY A 388 16.99 7.86 -10.49
CA GLY A 388 17.70 7.28 -11.64
C GLY A 388 17.10 7.72 -12.99
N ALA A 389 15.77 7.82 -13.08
CA ALA A 389 15.12 8.56 -14.15
C ALA A 389 14.94 10.04 -13.78
N LEU A 390 14.36 10.34 -12.61
CA LEU A 390 13.82 11.66 -12.28
C LEU A 390 14.08 12.05 -10.82
N TYR A 391 14.55 13.29 -10.61
CA TYR A 391 14.69 13.89 -9.27
C TYR A 391 13.88 15.20 -9.15
N SER A 392 13.09 15.32 -8.08
CA SER A 392 12.42 16.57 -7.67
C SER A 392 12.89 16.98 -6.28
N ALA A 393 13.52 18.15 -6.16
CA ALA A 393 14.14 18.60 -4.92
C ALA A 393 13.11 19.16 -3.92
N SER A 394 12.66 20.40 -4.13
CA SER A 394 11.79 21.13 -3.21
C SER A 394 10.31 21.06 -3.61
N GLY A 395 9.99 21.13 -4.90
CA GLY A 395 8.61 21.10 -5.37
C GLY A 395 7.98 19.70 -5.44
N HIS A 396 6.64 19.66 -5.28
CA HIS A 396 5.85 18.43 -5.37
C HIS A 396 5.87 17.79 -6.76
N VAL A 397 5.83 16.46 -6.81
CA VAL A 397 5.38 15.71 -8.00
C VAL A 397 3.87 15.53 -7.87
N ARG A 398 3.08 16.44 -8.46
CA ARG A 398 1.62 16.47 -8.28
C ARG A 398 0.91 15.33 -9.01
N GLY A 399 1.36 15.00 -10.22
CA GLY A 399 0.84 13.87 -11.00
C GLY A 399 1.95 13.16 -11.77
N LEU A 400 2.04 11.84 -11.61
CA LEU A 400 2.85 10.94 -12.42
C LEU A 400 1.95 9.86 -13.02
N SER A 401 1.72 9.88 -14.33
CA SER A 401 0.81 8.95 -15.01
C SER A 401 1.52 8.15 -16.10
N LEU A 402 1.36 6.83 -16.06
CA LEU A 402 1.76 5.88 -17.09
C LEU A 402 0.50 5.30 -17.75
N ALA A 403 0.38 5.43 -19.07
CA ALA A 403 -0.79 5.02 -19.84
C ALA A 403 -0.42 4.27 -21.14
N ASN A 404 -1.39 3.52 -21.67
CA ASN A 404 -1.34 2.81 -22.96
C ASN A 404 -0.04 2.03 -23.23
N ALA A 405 0.24 1.06 -22.35
CA ALA A 405 1.38 0.14 -22.38
C ALA A 405 2.75 0.85 -22.46
N SER A 406 2.91 1.93 -21.68
CA SER A 406 4.19 2.64 -21.52
C SER A 406 5.00 2.10 -20.33
N GLU A 407 6.31 2.33 -20.31
CA GLU A 407 7.23 1.66 -19.38
C GLU A 407 8.22 2.61 -18.70
N VAL A 408 8.30 2.54 -17.36
CA VAL A 408 9.40 3.13 -16.58
C VAL A 408 10.20 1.98 -15.96
N ALA A 409 11.35 1.65 -16.55
CA ALA A 409 12.01 0.37 -16.27
C ALA A 409 13.54 0.41 -16.15
N ARG A 410 14.12 -0.48 -15.33
CA ARG A 410 15.60 -0.65 -15.18
C ARG A 410 16.39 0.61 -14.80
N ASN A 411 15.74 1.68 -14.35
CA ASN A 411 16.41 2.90 -13.90
C ASN A 411 17.07 2.65 -12.53
N ARG A 412 18.21 3.30 -12.27
CA ARG A 412 19.08 2.99 -11.12
C ARG A 412 19.47 4.23 -10.32
N ALA A 413 19.28 4.15 -9.01
CA ALA A 413 19.83 5.09 -8.03
C ALA A 413 20.90 4.41 -7.15
N ALA A 414 22.04 5.06 -6.93
CA ALA A 414 23.04 4.60 -5.95
C ALA A 414 22.51 4.67 -4.52
N GLU A 415 21.58 5.59 -4.24
CA GLU A 415 20.88 5.75 -2.97
C GLU A 415 19.36 5.60 -3.18
N HIS A 416 18.64 6.70 -3.44
CA HIS A 416 17.18 6.76 -3.28
C HIS A 416 16.42 6.97 -4.60
N GLY A 417 15.31 6.26 -4.77
CA GLY A 417 14.37 6.46 -5.89
C GLY A 417 14.95 5.96 -7.21
N GLY A 418 14.93 4.64 -7.43
CA GLY A 418 15.56 4.03 -8.61
C GLY A 418 15.01 4.56 -9.93
N ALA A 419 13.70 4.80 -10.03
CA ALA A 419 13.12 5.64 -11.07
C ALA A 419 12.98 7.10 -10.60
N VAL A 420 12.16 7.37 -9.58
CA VAL A 420 11.80 8.73 -9.16
C VAL A 420 12.14 8.97 -7.69
N CYS A 421 12.80 10.09 -7.41
CA CYS A 421 13.03 10.56 -6.04
C CYS A 421 12.42 11.97 -5.87
N ALA A 422 11.47 12.09 -4.94
CA ALA A 422 10.87 13.35 -4.52
C ALA A 422 11.30 13.61 -3.07
N TRP A 423 12.11 14.65 -2.84
CA TRP A 423 12.74 14.85 -1.54
C TRP A 423 11.82 15.58 -0.55
N PHE A 424 11.63 16.89 -0.71
CA PHE A 424 10.78 17.67 0.20
C PHE A 424 9.30 17.61 -0.20
N GLY A 425 8.95 18.13 -1.38
CA GLY A 425 7.60 18.07 -1.92
C GLY A 425 7.23 16.65 -2.36
N GLY A 426 6.44 15.96 -1.54
CA GLY A 426 5.99 14.58 -1.79
C GLY A 426 5.14 14.39 -3.05
N ILE A 427 4.83 13.13 -3.35
CA ILE A 427 4.07 12.72 -4.54
C ILE A 427 2.57 12.82 -4.23
N GLN A 428 1.82 13.63 -4.97
CA GLN A 428 0.38 13.78 -4.68
C GLN A 428 -0.44 12.66 -5.34
N GLN A 429 -0.23 12.36 -6.63
CA GLN A 429 -0.90 11.26 -7.31
C GLN A 429 0.08 10.50 -8.23
N THR A 430 0.06 9.16 -8.15
CA THR A 430 0.65 8.27 -9.18
C THR A 430 -0.43 7.37 -9.77
N SER A 431 -0.46 7.24 -11.10
CA SER A 431 -1.31 6.29 -11.83
C SER A 431 -0.50 5.42 -12.78
N VAL A 432 -0.69 4.10 -12.73
CA VAL A 432 -0.12 3.14 -13.70
C VAL A 432 -1.26 2.34 -14.31
N SER A 433 -1.50 2.51 -15.62
CA SER A 433 -2.76 2.13 -16.26
C SER A 433 -2.62 1.65 -17.70
N GLY A 434 -3.64 0.97 -18.22
CA GLY A 434 -3.72 0.57 -19.64
C GLY A 434 -2.59 -0.39 -20.05
N GLY A 435 -2.28 -1.38 -19.21
CA GLY A 435 -1.21 -2.34 -19.43
C GLY A 435 0.22 -1.87 -19.09
N SER A 436 0.40 -0.60 -18.71
CA SER A 436 1.72 0.03 -18.47
C SER A 436 2.50 -0.59 -17.30
N SER A 437 3.83 -0.44 -17.32
CA SER A 437 4.74 -1.07 -16.35
C SER A 437 5.64 -0.06 -15.61
N LEU A 438 5.82 -0.29 -14.30
CA LEU A 438 6.85 0.32 -13.47
C LEU A 438 7.72 -0.81 -12.92
N SER A 439 8.83 -1.14 -13.60
CA SER A 439 9.46 -2.45 -13.43
C SER A 439 10.99 -2.51 -13.41
N ALA A 440 11.55 -3.44 -12.64
CA ALA A 440 13.00 -3.69 -12.55
C ALA A 440 13.87 -2.46 -12.16
N ASN A 441 13.29 -1.41 -11.59
CA ASN A 441 14.04 -0.23 -11.13
C ASN A 441 14.74 -0.56 -9.79
N ALA A 442 15.91 0.03 -9.56
CA ALA A 442 16.80 -0.37 -8.45
C ALA A 442 17.35 0.82 -7.64
N ALA A 443 17.27 0.72 -6.31
CA ALA A 443 17.81 1.68 -5.35
C ALA A 443 18.86 1.02 -4.43
N GLY A 444 20.03 1.65 -4.30
CA GLY A 444 21.09 1.21 -3.39
C GLY A 444 20.82 1.51 -1.91
N ALA A 445 19.81 2.34 -1.62
CA ALA A 445 19.11 2.49 -0.36
C ALA A 445 17.59 2.27 -0.60
N ASP A 446 16.75 3.30 -0.45
CA ASP A 446 15.29 3.18 -0.37
C ASP A 446 14.52 3.55 -1.66
N GLY A 447 13.35 2.93 -1.85
CA GLY A 447 12.41 3.26 -2.93
C GLY A 447 12.89 2.79 -4.30
N GLY A 448 12.82 1.48 -4.56
CA GLY A 448 13.37 0.89 -5.79
C GLY A 448 12.78 1.46 -7.07
N ALA A 449 11.50 1.83 -7.08
CA ALA A 449 10.89 2.61 -8.15
C ALA A 449 10.67 4.07 -7.73
N LEU A 450 9.79 4.34 -6.75
CA LEU A 450 9.51 5.69 -6.26
C LEU A 450 9.94 5.87 -4.80
N HIS A 451 10.51 7.03 -4.50
CA HIS A 451 10.92 7.44 -3.16
C HIS A 451 10.35 8.83 -2.82
N ALA A 452 9.63 8.96 -1.72
CA ALA A 452 9.10 10.23 -1.21
C ALA A 452 9.49 10.45 0.26
N GLN A 453 10.42 11.36 0.55
CA GLN A 453 11.01 11.47 1.89
C GLN A 453 10.11 12.24 2.88
N PHE A 454 9.83 13.52 2.62
CA PHE A 454 9.14 14.37 3.61
C PHE A 454 7.63 14.47 3.35
N GLY A 455 7.19 14.89 2.16
CA GLY A 455 5.76 15.05 1.87
C GLY A 455 4.97 13.76 1.60
N GLY A 456 5.60 12.58 1.65
CA GLY A 456 4.92 11.28 1.49
C GLY A 456 4.30 11.02 0.10
N ILE A 457 3.33 10.10 0.06
CA ILE A 457 2.55 9.73 -1.14
C ILE A 457 1.05 9.86 -0.81
N ALA A 458 0.37 10.86 -1.36
CA ALA A 458 -1.05 11.08 -1.03
C ALA A 458 -1.99 10.09 -1.75
N GLY A 459 -1.66 9.66 -2.97
CA GLY A 459 -2.46 8.68 -3.72
C GLY A 459 -1.64 7.86 -4.72
N LEU A 460 -1.87 6.55 -4.72
CA LEU A 460 -1.37 5.62 -5.74
C LEU A 460 -2.53 4.77 -6.29
N THR A 461 -2.63 4.70 -7.62
CA THR A 461 -3.59 3.84 -8.32
C THR A 461 -2.90 3.02 -9.40
N VAL A 462 -3.05 1.70 -9.35
CA VAL A 462 -2.64 0.79 -10.44
C VAL A 462 -3.91 0.12 -10.97
N SER A 463 -4.23 0.34 -12.24
CA SER A 463 -5.51 -0.05 -12.82
C SER A 463 -5.37 -0.64 -14.22
N ALA A 464 -6.42 -1.30 -14.73
CA ALA A 464 -6.52 -1.73 -16.13
C ALA A 464 -5.26 -2.48 -16.63
N SER A 465 -4.90 -3.58 -15.95
CA SER A 465 -3.71 -4.40 -16.21
C SER A 465 -2.36 -3.70 -16.03
N GLY A 466 -2.31 -2.61 -15.25
CA GLY A 466 -1.07 -1.98 -14.82
C GLY A 466 -0.20 -2.92 -13.97
N ARG A 467 1.13 -2.76 -14.06
CA ARG A 467 2.11 -3.68 -13.44
C ARG A 467 3.17 -2.94 -12.65
N VAL A 468 3.44 -3.41 -11.43
CA VAL A 468 4.59 -3.01 -10.62
C VAL A 468 5.39 -4.27 -10.29
N SER A 469 6.55 -4.45 -10.90
CA SER A 469 7.26 -5.75 -10.78
C SER A 469 8.78 -5.66 -10.80
N LEU A 470 9.45 -6.62 -10.13
CA LEU A 470 10.91 -6.75 -10.11
C LEU A 470 11.69 -5.54 -9.54
N ASN A 471 11.02 -4.54 -8.96
CA ASN A 471 11.72 -3.37 -8.41
C ASN A 471 12.44 -3.76 -7.10
N THR A 472 13.62 -3.18 -6.86
CA THR A 472 14.52 -3.59 -5.77
C THR A 472 15.08 -2.43 -4.95
N ALA A 473 15.11 -2.58 -3.63
CA ALA A 473 15.73 -1.66 -2.69
C ALA A 473 16.58 -2.43 -1.66
N ARG A 474 17.80 -1.95 -1.36
CA ARG A 474 18.60 -2.46 -0.24
C ARG A 474 18.15 -1.91 1.12
N GLY A 475 17.47 -0.78 1.10
CA GLY A 475 16.69 -0.26 2.21
C GLY A 475 15.26 -0.78 2.13
N SER A 476 14.31 0.11 2.33
CA SER A 476 12.87 -0.16 2.41
C SER A 476 12.13 0.31 1.15
N GLY A 477 10.93 -0.22 0.93
CA GLY A 477 10.08 0.14 -0.21
C GLY A 477 10.63 -0.37 -1.53
N GLY A 478 10.62 -1.69 -1.74
CA GLY A 478 11.19 -2.34 -2.92
C GLY A 478 10.64 -1.79 -4.24
N ALA A 479 9.36 -1.41 -4.29
CA ALA A 479 8.82 -0.52 -5.31
C ALA A 479 8.63 0.92 -4.82
N PHE A 480 7.94 1.12 -3.69
CA PHE A 480 7.53 2.44 -3.21
C PHE A 480 7.94 2.67 -1.75
N PHE A 481 8.70 3.73 -1.52
CA PHE A 481 9.05 4.22 -0.18
C PHE A 481 8.35 5.55 0.12
N ALA A 482 7.72 5.64 1.29
CA ALA A 482 7.28 6.90 1.87
C ALA A 482 7.81 7.08 3.31
N GLY A 483 8.54 8.17 3.49
CA GLY A 483 9.10 8.62 4.77
C GLY A 483 8.04 9.26 5.67
N LEU A 484 8.34 10.44 6.21
CA LEU A 484 7.60 11.06 7.31
C LEU A 484 6.15 11.45 6.95
N GLY A 485 5.86 11.75 5.69
CA GLY A 485 4.49 11.99 5.21
C GLY A 485 3.64 10.72 5.05
N GLY A 486 4.26 9.53 5.07
CA GLY A 486 3.58 8.25 4.92
C GLY A 486 2.91 8.06 3.54
N ILE A 487 2.04 7.05 3.45
CA ILE A 487 1.15 6.85 2.30
C ILE A 487 -0.28 7.03 2.83
N LYS A 488 -1.15 7.74 2.11
CA LYS A 488 -2.55 7.94 2.52
C LYS A 488 -3.51 6.96 1.85
N ASP A 489 -3.50 6.88 0.52
CA ASP A 489 -4.43 6.06 -0.27
C ASP A 489 -3.69 5.19 -1.30
N VAL A 490 -3.95 3.87 -1.29
CA VAL A 490 -3.43 2.91 -2.28
C VAL A 490 -4.57 2.08 -2.86
N SER A 491 -4.61 1.94 -4.18
CA SER A 491 -5.62 1.15 -4.90
C SER A 491 -5.02 0.35 -6.06
N PHE A 492 -5.30 -0.96 -6.09
CA PHE A 492 -5.09 -1.82 -7.26
C PHE A 492 -6.46 -2.32 -7.76
N GLY A 493 -6.69 -2.21 -9.07
CA GLY A 493 -7.89 -2.72 -9.75
C GLY A 493 -7.52 -3.50 -11.01
N GLY A 494 -7.73 -4.81 -11.03
CA GLY A 494 -7.37 -5.69 -12.15
C GLY A 494 -5.90 -5.54 -12.57
N SER A 495 -4.98 -5.58 -11.60
CA SER A 495 -3.57 -5.17 -11.77
C SER A 495 -2.61 -6.03 -10.94
N THR A 496 -1.32 -5.99 -11.27
CA THR A 496 -0.31 -6.91 -10.69
C THR A 496 0.78 -6.19 -9.92
N ALA A 497 1.11 -6.66 -8.71
CA ALA A 497 2.36 -6.35 -8.01
C ALA A 497 3.17 -7.63 -7.79
N SER A 498 4.28 -7.82 -8.51
CA SER A 498 5.00 -9.11 -8.48
C SER A 498 6.52 -9.04 -8.37
N SER A 499 7.09 -9.89 -7.52
CA SER A 499 8.54 -10.07 -7.36
C SER A 499 9.31 -8.79 -7.02
N ASN A 500 8.68 -7.81 -6.36
CA ASN A 500 9.37 -6.64 -5.83
C ASN A 500 10.07 -7.00 -4.50
N LYS A 501 11.27 -6.47 -4.25
CA LYS A 501 12.10 -6.83 -3.10
C LYS A 501 12.63 -5.61 -2.34
N ALA A 502 12.48 -5.64 -1.02
CA ALA A 502 13.32 -4.89 -0.09
C ALA A 502 14.29 -5.85 0.62
N ASP A 503 15.51 -5.42 0.94
CA ASP A 503 16.31 -6.09 1.98
C ASP A 503 15.91 -5.56 3.39
N GLY A 504 15.32 -4.36 3.45
CA GLY A 504 14.67 -3.77 4.63
C GLY A 504 13.16 -4.02 4.68
N LYS A 505 12.36 -2.98 4.91
CA LYS A 505 10.91 -3.09 5.15
C LYS A 505 10.09 -2.86 3.87
N GLY A 506 9.01 -3.60 3.66
CA GLY A 506 8.03 -3.33 2.61
C GLY A 506 8.48 -3.67 1.19
N GLY A 507 8.23 -4.90 0.73
CA GLY A 507 8.72 -5.37 -0.58
C GLY A 507 8.09 -4.66 -1.77
N VAL A 508 6.79 -4.30 -1.66
CA VAL A 508 6.16 -3.34 -2.59
C VAL A 508 6.05 -1.96 -1.93
N PHE A 509 5.57 -1.87 -0.68
CA PHE A 509 5.24 -0.61 0.01
C PHE A 509 5.90 -0.48 1.37
N TYR A 510 6.58 0.65 1.61
CA TYR A 510 6.94 1.10 2.95
C TYR A 510 6.31 2.45 3.29
N ALA A 511 5.69 2.54 4.46
CA ALA A 511 5.09 3.76 4.99
C ALA A 511 5.51 4.01 6.44
N SER A 512 6.17 5.14 6.72
CA SER A 512 6.68 5.49 8.06
C SER A 512 6.15 6.81 8.65
N GLY A 513 5.14 7.40 8.00
CA GLY A 513 4.44 8.59 8.50
C GLY A 513 3.34 8.26 9.49
N ALA A 514 3.22 9.08 10.54
CA ALA A 514 2.24 8.90 11.61
C ALA A 514 0.77 9.12 11.18
N ALA A 515 0.54 9.71 10.01
CA ALA A 515 -0.81 9.94 9.46
C ALA A 515 -1.57 8.64 9.11
N GLY A 516 -0.84 7.53 8.86
CA GLY A 516 -1.42 6.25 8.47
C GLY A 516 -2.00 6.22 7.05
N LEU A 517 -2.33 5.00 6.59
CA LEU A 517 -3.12 4.81 5.38
C LEU A 517 -4.61 4.91 5.75
N ALA A 518 -5.30 5.86 5.14
CA ALA A 518 -6.75 5.90 5.17
C ALA A 518 -7.34 4.65 4.49
N ASN A 519 -6.74 4.20 3.37
CA ASN A 519 -7.20 3.05 2.61
C ASN A 519 -6.07 2.29 1.90
N LEU A 520 -6.13 0.97 1.97
CA LEU A 520 -5.38 0.02 1.15
C LEU A 520 -6.39 -0.90 0.46
N ARG A 521 -6.49 -0.82 -0.87
CA ARG A 521 -7.50 -1.55 -1.67
C ARG A 521 -6.84 -2.42 -2.73
N PHE A 522 -7.21 -3.70 -2.75
CA PHE A 522 -6.91 -4.63 -3.84
C PHE A 522 -8.24 -5.18 -4.36
N THR A 523 -8.57 -4.88 -5.62
CA THR A 523 -9.92 -5.10 -6.17
C THR A 523 -9.89 -5.66 -7.60
N ALA A 524 -11.03 -6.16 -8.06
CA ALA A 524 -11.29 -6.50 -9.47
C ALA A 524 -10.26 -7.45 -10.10
N VAL A 525 -9.90 -8.54 -9.39
CA VAL A 525 -8.87 -9.52 -9.81
C VAL A 525 -7.47 -8.89 -9.89
N SER A 526 -7.06 -8.26 -8.78
CA SER A 526 -5.66 -7.86 -8.58
C SER A 526 -4.84 -9.00 -7.98
N THR A 527 -3.56 -9.11 -8.36
CA THR A 527 -2.66 -10.18 -7.90
C THR A 527 -1.37 -9.60 -7.33
N LEU A 528 -1.08 -9.91 -6.07
CA LEU A 528 0.11 -9.48 -5.34
C LEU A 528 0.91 -10.72 -4.93
N THR A 529 2.05 -10.99 -5.60
CA THR A 529 2.72 -12.29 -5.52
C THR A 529 4.25 -12.26 -5.57
N ASN A 530 4.89 -13.16 -4.81
CA ASN A 530 6.35 -13.32 -4.71
C ASN A 530 7.11 -12.05 -4.27
N ASN A 531 6.43 -11.08 -3.63
CA ASN A 531 7.08 -9.89 -3.11
C ASN A 531 7.72 -10.19 -1.74
N SER A 532 8.90 -9.63 -1.47
CA SER A 532 9.74 -10.03 -0.35
C SER A 532 10.39 -8.86 0.41
N ALA A 533 10.54 -9.01 1.73
CA ALA A 533 11.16 -8.03 2.62
C ALA A 533 11.69 -8.69 3.91
N ALA A 534 12.43 -7.96 4.74
CA ALA A 534 12.62 -8.35 6.13
C ALA A 534 11.30 -8.25 6.93
N TYR A 535 10.43 -7.28 6.62
CA TYR A 535 9.10 -7.12 7.22
C TYR A 535 8.09 -6.70 6.14
N GLY A 536 6.92 -7.35 6.06
CA GLY A 536 5.87 -6.95 5.12
C GLY A 536 6.25 -7.19 3.65
N GLY A 537 6.19 -8.45 3.17
CA GLY A 537 6.60 -8.81 1.82
C GLY A 537 5.87 -8.02 0.72
N VAL A 538 4.57 -7.74 0.89
CA VAL A 538 3.85 -6.71 0.14
C VAL A 538 4.04 -5.34 0.79
N MET A 539 3.70 -5.19 2.07
CA MET A 539 3.66 -3.87 2.72
C MET A 539 4.08 -3.89 4.19
N CYS A 540 4.84 -2.87 4.60
CA CYS A 540 5.09 -2.51 5.99
C CYS A 540 4.57 -1.08 6.30
N ALA A 541 3.69 -0.97 7.30
CA ALA A 541 3.33 0.29 7.96
C ALA A 541 4.02 0.38 9.33
N ASP A 542 4.91 1.37 9.50
CA ASP A 542 5.86 1.37 10.63
C ASP A 542 5.52 2.35 11.77
N ARG A 543 4.72 3.39 11.48
CA ARG A 543 4.30 4.41 12.46
C ARG A 543 2.84 4.88 12.33
N GLY A 544 2.11 4.33 11.36
CA GLY A 544 0.75 4.75 11.05
C GLY A 544 -0.17 3.54 10.94
N SER A 545 -1.41 3.72 11.37
CA SER A 545 -2.46 2.71 11.22
C SER A 545 -2.85 2.50 9.75
N ILE A 546 -3.42 1.34 9.44
CA ILE A 546 -4.20 1.11 8.22
C ILE A 546 -5.67 1.14 8.63
N SER A 547 -6.39 2.20 8.27
CA SER A 547 -7.79 2.37 8.69
C SER A 547 -8.73 1.41 7.96
N ASN A 548 -8.47 1.12 6.68
CA ASN A 548 -9.27 0.19 5.89
C ASN A 548 -8.39 -0.62 4.95
N LEU A 549 -8.31 -1.94 5.16
CA LEU A 549 -7.79 -2.89 4.19
C LEU A 549 -8.96 -3.67 3.56
N LEU A 550 -9.16 -3.46 2.26
CA LEU A 550 -10.14 -4.20 1.45
C LEU A 550 -9.42 -5.05 0.41
N ILE A 551 -9.64 -6.36 0.46
CA ILE A 551 -9.18 -7.34 -0.53
C ILE A 551 -10.42 -7.99 -1.15
N SER A 552 -10.82 -7.53 -2.34
CA SER A 552 -12.07 -7.93 -2.99
C SER A 552 -11.82 -8.60 -4.34
N GLY A 553 -12.23 -9.86 -4.49
CA GLY A 553 -12.02 -10.68 -5.68
C GLY A 553 -10.55 -10.76 -6.10
N SER A 554 -9.60 -10.80 -5.15
CA SER A 554 -8.17 -10.54 -5.39
C SER A 554 -7.25 -11.48 -4.60
N ASP A 555 -5.98 -11.57 -5.02
CA ASP A 555 -5.03 -12.60 -4.61
C ASP A 555 -3.75 -12.04 -3.94
N LEU A 556 -3.42 -12.50 -2.73
CA LEU A 556 -2.12 -12.30 -2.07
C LEU A 556 -1.42 -13.66 -1.91
N ILE A 557 -0.49 -13.98 -2.81
CA ILE A 557 0.03 -15.36 -2.96
C ILE A 557 1.56 -15.40 -2.92
N GLN A 558 2.14 -16.24 -2.05
CA GLN A 558 3.60 -16.47 -1.96
C GLN A 558 4.45 -15.22 -1.65
N ASN A 559 3.92 -14.25 -0.91
CA ASN A 559 4.73 -13.14 -0.40
C ASN A 559 5.45 -13.56 0.90
N SER A 560 6.66 -13.05 1.13
CA SER A 560 7.50 -13.50 2.26
C SER A 560 8.12 -12.37 3.08
N ALA A 561 8.19 -12.57 4.39
CA ALA A 561 8.97 -11.76 5.32
C ALA A 561 9.99 -12.64 6.07
N ASP A 562 11.22 -12.14 6.27
CA ASP A 562 12.21 -12.84 7.12
C ASP A 562 11.87 -12.71 8.62
N GLN A 563 11.28 -11.58 9.00
CA GLN A 563 10.64 -11.32 10.29
C GLN A 563 9.13 -11.38 10.08
N ASP A 564 8.36 -10.33 10.38
CA ASP A 564 6.91 -10.47 10.61
C ASP A 564 6.05 -9.96 9.44
N GLY A 565 4.88 -10.59 9.26
CA GLY A 565 3.86 -10.21 8.27
C GLY A 565 4.25 -10.56 6.83
N GLY A 566 4.05 -11.82 6.43
CA GLY A 566 4.58 -12.35 5.16
C GLY A 566 4.08 -11.61 3.92
N ALA A 567 2.82 -11.20 3.92
CA ALA A 567 2.32 -10.20 2.98
C ALA A 567 2.28 -8.81 3.62
N ILE A 568 1.60 -8.63 4.75
CA ILE A 568 1.37 -7.30 5.34
C ILE A 568 1.77 -7.27 6.81
N TYR A 569 2.57 -6.27 7.16
CA TYR A 569 3.02 -5.98 8.51
C TYR A 569 2.63 -4.57 8.94
N VAL A 570 2.13 -4.45 10.17
CA VAL A 570 1.89 -3.17 10.85
C VAL A 570 2.56 -3.24 12.22
N SER A 571 3.56 -2.40 12.49
CA SER A 571 4.32 -2.48 13.75
C SER A 571 3.59 -1.76 14.89
N SER A 572 3.63 -0.42 14.89
CA SER A 572 3.10 0.42 15.97
C SER A 572 1.70 1.00 15.72
N GLY A 573 1.18 0.87 14.50
CA GLY A 573 -0.19 1.26 14.15
C GLY A 573 -1.22 0.14 14.34
N SER A 574 -2.50 0.49 14.23
CA SER A 574 -3.63 -0.46 14.20
C SER A 574 -4.00 -0.86 12.77
N LEU A 575 -4.63 -2.02 12.59
CA LEU A 575 -5.29 -2.41 11.35
C LEU A 575 -6.81 -2.39 11.60
N ILE A 576 -7.43 -1.21 11.53
CA ILE A 576 -8.76 -0.98 12.14
C ILE A 576 -9.83 -1.88 11.52
N ASN A 577 -9.90 -1.90 10.19
CA ASN A 577 -10.83 -2.74 9.42
C ASN A 577 -10.06 -3.63 8.42
N LEU A 578 -10.33 -4.93 8.46
CA LEU A 578 -9.80 -5.96 7.56
C LEU A 578 -10.95 -6.71 6.88
N PHE A 579 -11.15 -6.49 5.59
CA PHE A 579 -12.22 -7.11 4.81
C PHE A 579 -11.64 -7.94 3.65
N LEU A 580 -11.83 -9.25 3.69
CA LEU A 580 -11.57 -10.16 2.58
C LEU A 580 -12.92 -10.63 2.01
N THR A 581 -13.16 -10.36 0.73
CA THR A 581 -14.42 -10.73 0.05
C THR A 581 -14.12 -11.42 -1.28
N ALA A 582 -14.55 -12.67 -1.46
CA ALA A 582 -14.26 -13.50 -2.64
C ALA A 582 -12.75 -13.58 -3.02
N SER A 583 -11.86 -13.48 -2.02
CA SER A 583 -10.42 -13.29 -2.19
C SER A 583 -9.59 -14.46 -1.69
N ARG A 584 -8.32 -14.54 -2.11
CA ARG A 584 -7.39 -15.59 -1.66
C ARG A 584 -6.12 -15.03 -1.04
N VAL A 585 -5.71 -15.59 0.09
CA VAL A 585 -4.45 -15.28 0.78
C VAL A 585 -3.72 -16.60 1.02
N MET A 586 -2.75 -16.93 0.17
CA MET A 586 -2.20 -18.30 0.11
C MET A 586 -0.67 -18.36 0.13
N ARG A 587 -0.13 -19.36 0.83
CA ARG A 587 1.31 -19.72 0.81
C ARG A 587 2.26 -18.57 1.18
N ASN A 588 1.78 -17.53 1.88
CA ASN A 588 2.65 -16.47 2.38
C ASN A 588 3.44 -16.99 3.60
N ALA A 589 4.65 -16.49 3.81
CA ALA A 589 5.55 -16.99 4.86
C ALA A 589 6.18 -15.87 5.69
N ALA A 590 6.30 -16.09 7.00
CA ALA A 590 6.90 -15.14 7.94
C ALA A 590 7.49 -15.85 9.16
N ARG A 591 8.16 -15.10 10.03
CA ARG A 591 8.40 -15.45 11.44
C ARG A 591 7.08 -15.49 12.20
N ASN A 592 6.48 -14.34 12.49
CA ASN A 592 5.08 -14.25 12.97
C ASN A 592 4.14 -13.75 11.88
N GLY A 593 2.91 -14.25 11.86
CA GLY A 593 1.88 -13.76 10.95
C GLY A 593 2.18 -14.13 9.49
N GLY A 594 2.06 -15.41 9.16
CA GLY A 594 2.50 -15.96 7.88
C GLY A 594 1.96 -15.22 6.66
N ALA A 595 0.75 -14.67 6.73
CA ALA A 595 0.27 -13.63 5.80
C ALA A 595 0.23 -12.22 6.43
N PHE A 596 -0.25 -12.11 7.67
CA PHE A 596 -0.51 -10.84 8.34
C PHE A 596 0.04 -10.80 9.77
N ALA A 597 0.80 -9.76 10.10
CA ALA A 597 1.18 -9.46 11.48
C ALA A 597 0.85 -7.99 11.83
N VAL A 598 0.19 -7.78 12.96
CA VAL A 598 -0.15 -6.47 13.52
C VAL A 598 0.32 -6.47 14.97
N GLN A 599 1.33 -5.67 15.33
CA GLN A 599 2.12 -5.94 16.54
C GLN A 599 1.76 -5.11 17.78
N SER A 600 1.27 -3.87 17.65
CA SER A 600 0.97 -3.04 18.83
C SER A 600 -0.29 -2.18 18.76
N GLY A 601 -0.97 -2.11 17.61
CA GLY A 601 -2.34 -1.59 17.50
C GLY A 601 -3.30 -2.70 17.08
N GLY A 602 -4.51 -2.73 17.66
CA GLY A 602 -5.45 -3.82 17.43
C GLY A 602 -6.08 -3.89 16.03
N VAL A 603 -6.87 -4.95 15.82
CA VAL A 603 -7.89 -5.03 14.77
C VAL A 603 -9.25 -4.89 15.44
N ARG A 604 -10.17 -4.08 14.91
CA ARG A 604 -11.52 -3.95 15.46
C ARG A 604 -12.54 -4.74 14.65
N GLY A 605 -12.58 -4.53 13.34
CA GLY A 605 -13.45 -5.26 12.43
C GLY A 605 -12.67 -6.20 11.51
N PHE A 606 -12.95 -7.50 11.57
CA PHE A 606 -12.34 -8.50 10.68
C PHE A 606 -13.44 -9.37 10.04
N ALA A 607 -13.60 -9.29 8.72
CA ALA A 607 -14.53 -10.16 7.98
C ALA A 607 -13.84 -11.00 6.90
N LEU A 608 -14.19 -12.29 6.87
CA LEU A 608 -13.89 -13.24 5.81
C LEU A 608 -15.20 -13.63 5.11
N LEU A 609 -15.46 -13.09 3.92
CA LEU A 609 -16.70 -13.29 3.17
C LEU A 609 -16.40 -14.11 1.90
N GLY A 610 -16.81 -15.38 1.85
CA GLY A 610 -16.53 -16.30 0.74
C GLY A 610 -15.06 -16.35 0.30
N SER A 611 -14.12 -16.25 1.24
CA SER A 611 -12.68 -16.09 0.96
C SER A 611 -11.83 -17.25 1.48
N GLU A 612 -10.73 -17.57 0.81
CA GLU A 612 -9.78 -18.62 1.23
C GLU A 612 -8.50 -18.00 1.80
N VAL A 613 -8.14 -18.36 3.03
CA VAL A 613 -6.83 -18.05 3.63
C VAL A 613 -6.14 -19.38 3.95
N SER A 614 -5.18 -19.80 3.12
CA SER A 614 -4.66 -21.17 3.24
C SER A 614 -3.17 -21.41 2.96
N ALA A 615 -2.63 -22.45 3.61
CA ALA A 615 -1.23 -22.86 3.50
C ALA A 615 -0.19 -21.76 3.83
N ASN A 616 -0.58 -20.72 4.58
CA ASN A 616 0.35 -19.71 5.08
C ASN A 616 1.14 -20.28 6.27
N ARG A 617 2.38 -19.81 6.47
CA ARG A 617 3.31 -20.40 7.45
C ARG A 617 4.04 -19.34 8.29
N ALA A 618 3.95 -19.51 9.61
CA ALA A 618 4.78 -18.82 10.61
C ALA A 618 5.92 -19.73 11.08
N GLN A 619 7.13 -19.20 11.22
CA GLN A 619 8.25 -19.88 11.90
C GLN A 619 8.12 -19.84 13.43
N THR A 620 7.30 -18.93 13.98
CA THR A 620 6.95 -18.86 15.40
C THR A 620 5.44 -18.95 15.59
N SER A 621 4.66 -17.88 15.41
CA SER A 621 3.25 -17.85 15.81
C SER A 621 2.31 -17.17 14.79
N GLY A 622 1.03 -17.56 14.80
CA GLY A 622 0.02 -16.97 13.91
C GLY A 622 0.23 -17.37 12.45
N GLY A 623 -0.05 -18.63 12.11
CA GLY A 623 0.34 -19.22 10.82
C GLY A 623 -0.27 -18.52 9.60
N ALA A 624 -1.48 -17.95 9.72
CA ALA A 624 -1.97 -16.94 8.79
C ALA A 624 -1.93 -15.53 9.39
N PHE A 625 -2.49 -15.35 10.59
CA PHE A 625 -2.62 -14.05 11.25
C PHE A 625 -2.01 -14.04 12.65
N TYR A 626 -1.25 -13.00 12.96
CA TYR A 626 -0.70 -12.69 14.27
C TYR A 626 -1.16 -11.29 14.71
N PHE A 627 -1.79 -11.20 15.87
CA PHE A 627 -2.22 -9.94 16.49
C PHE A 627 -1.57 -9.83 17.88
N GLY A 628 -0.56 -8.96 18.00
CA GLY A 628 0.30 -8.86 19.19
C GLY A 628 -0.32 -8.09 20.36
N SER A 629 -1.28 -7.21 20.08
CA SER A 629 -2.20 -6.61 21.04
C SER A 629 -3.57 -6.43 20.38
N SER A 630 -4.66 -6.43 21.15
CA SER A 630 -5.99 -6.19 20.60
C SER A 630 -6.97 -5.54 21.58
N GLU A 631 -7.55 -4.42 21.19
CA GLU A 631 -8.89 -4.05 21.65
C GLU A 631 -9.91 -5.04 21.06
N ALA A 632 -11.10 -5.15 21.67
CA ALA A 632 -12.13 -6.14 21.33
C ALA A 632 -12.29 -6.41 19.82
N VAL A 633 -12.07 -7.67 19.41
CA VAL A 633 -12.05 -8.08 18.00
C VAL A 633 -13.30 -8.86 17.63
N ASP A 634 -14.04 -8.34 16.64
CA ASP A 634 -15.06 -9.09 15.92
C ASP A 634 -14.45 -9.75 14.68
N LEU A 635 -14.31 -11.08 14.71
CA LEU A 635 -13.98 -11.90 13.54
C LEU A 635 -15.22 -12.63 13.05
N THR A 636 -15.74 -12.24 11.89
CA THR A 636 -16.86 -12.92 11.22
C THR A 636 -16.40 -13.62 9.95
N ALA A 637 -16.54 -14.95 9.89
CA ALA A 637 -16.46 -15.72 8.65
C ALA A 637 -17.86 -16.10 8.18
N SER A 638 -18.20 -15.77 6.93
CA SER A 638 -19.47 -16.14 6.32
C SER A 638 -19.32 -16.61 4.87
N SER A 639 -20.41 -17.18 4.34
CA SER A 639 -20.60 -17.42 2.90
C SER A 639 -19.59 -18.43 2.31
N GLY A 640 -19.29 -19.51 3.04
CA GLY A 640 -18.35 -20.55 2.62
C GLY A 640 -16.86 -20.17 2.77
N SER A 641 -16.54 -19.20 3.63
CA SER A 641 -15.14 -18.82 3.91
C SER A 641 -14.32 -19.95 4.54
N GLN A 642 -13.02 -19.98 4.24
CA GLN A 642 -12.12 -21.07 4.56
C GLN A 642 -10.79 -20.54 5.12
N LEU A 643 -10.48 -20.86 6.38
CA LEU A 643 -9.14 -20.67 6.96
C LEU A 643 -8.50 -22.05 7.14
N THR A 644 -7.63 -22.47 6.20
CA THR A 644 -7.24 -23.89 6.12
C THR A 644 -5.75 -24.17 5.92
N ARG A 645 -5.24 -25.29 6.43
CA ARG A 645 -3.86 -25.76 6.19
C ARG A 645 -2.75 -24.78 6.61
N ASN A 646 -3.05 -23.77 7.43
CA ASN A 646 -2.05 -22.79 7.89
C ASN A 646 -1.26 -23.39 9.08
N ALA A 647 0.00 -23.00 9.25
CA ALA A 647 0.91 -23.64 10.21
C ALA A 647 1.78 -22.66 11.00
N ALA A 648 1.98 -22.93 12.29
CA ALA A 648 2.89 -22.21 13.18
C ALA A 648 3.77 -23.19 13.99
N LEU A 649 5.01 -22.81 14.31
CA LEU A 649 5.90 -23.67 15.10
C LEU A 649 5.50 -23.66 16.58
N ASN A 650 5.22 -22.50 17.14
CA ASN A 650 4.68 -22.34 18.49
C ASN A 650 3.16 -22.58 18.42
N GLY A 651 2.34 -21.53 18.50
CA GLY A 651 0.89 -21.67 18.52
C GLY A 651 0.12 -20.73 17.61
N GLY A 652 -1.18 -20.99 17.50
CA GLY A 652 -2.09 -20.26 16.62
C GLY A 652 -1.83 -20.61 15.15
N GLY A 653 -2.01 -21.87 14.77
CA GLY A 653 -1.71 -22.35 13.41
C GLY A 653 -2.51 -21.61 12.33
N GLY A 654 -3.74 -21.19 12.63
CA GLY A 654 -4.47 -20.19 11.85
C GLY A 654 -4.30 -18.78 12.40
N LEU A 655 -4.76 -18.56 13.63
CA LEU A 655 -4.91 -17.27 14.32
C LEU A 655 -4.15 -17.27 15.65
N LEU A 656 -3.42 -16.19 15.93
CA LEU A 656 -2.99 -15.84 17.29
C LEU A 656 -3.53 -14.46 17.68
N PHE A 657 -4.06 -14.36 18.91
CA PHE A 657 -4.29 -13.11 19.61
C PHE A 657 -3.50 -13.08 20.92
N SER A 658 -2.73 -12.00 21.12
CA SER A 658 -2.09 -11.64 22.38
C SER A 658 -2.71 -10.35 22.93
N ASP A 659 -2.70 -10.24 24.26
CA ASP A 659 -3.16 -9.09 25.04
C ASP A 659 -4.48 -8.52 24.52
N SER A 660 -5.53 -9.33 24.65
CA SER A 660 -6.90 -9.00 24.25
C SER A 660 -7.78 -8.59 25.43
N THR A 661 -8.80 -7.77 25.16
CA THR A 661 -9.82 -7.39 26.16
C THR A 661 -11.09 -8.25 26.08
N GLU A 662 -11.42 -8.72 24.87
CA GLU A 662 -12.59 -9.55 24.54
C GLU A 662 -12.40 -10.07 23.11
N LEU A 663 -12.80 -11.32 22.83
CA LEU A 663 -12.73 -11.88 21.47
C LEU A 663 -14.05 -12.52 21.05
N ARG A 664 -14.57 -12.16 19.88
CA ARG A 664 -15.74 -12.82 19.29
C ARG A 664 -15.43 -13.36 17.89
N LEU A 665 -15.35 -14.69 17.80
CA LEU A 665 -15.21 -15.43 16.54
C LEU A 665 -16.57 -16.03 16.16
N VAL A 666 -17.13 -15.61 15.02
CA VAL A 666 -18.37 -16.15 14.44
C VAL A 666 -18.08 -16.83 13.11
N LEU A 667 -18.36 -18.13 13.03
CA LEU A 667 -18.41 -18.90 11.78
C LEU A 667 -19.87 -19.10 11.36
N SER A 668 -20.22 -18.74 10.13
CA SER A 668 -21.59 -18.81 9.63
C SER A 668 -21.67 -19.24 8.16
N GLY A 669 -22.83 -19.78 7.76
CA GLY A 669 -23.15 -20.05 6.36
C GLY A 669 -22.14 -20.97 5.67
N GLY A 670 -21.92 -22.17 6.22
CA GLY A 670 -21.01 -23.18 5.66
C GLY A 670 -19.51 -22.82 5.74
N SER A 671 -19.12 -21.86 6.59
CA SER A 671 -17.70 -21.47 6.71
C SER A 671 -16.91 -22.48 7.55
N SER A 672 -15.60 -22.61 7.30
CA SER A 672 -14.75 -23.56 8.03
C SER A 672 -13.38 -23.01 8.43
N ILE A 673 -12.90 -23.49 9.58
CA ILE A 673 -11.49 -23.40 9.99
C ILE A 673 -10.97 -24.83 10.13
N SER A 674 -10.08 -25.28 9.24
CA SER A 674 -9.72 -26.70 9.17
C SER A 674 -8.29 -27.04 8.77
N SER A 675 -7.79 -28.14 9.33
CA SER A 675 -6.43 -28.66 9.07
C SER A 675 -5.30 -27.68 9.36
N ASN A 676 -5.49 -26.71 10.25
CA ASN A 676 -4.44 -25.79 10.69
C ASN A 676 -3.65 -26.43 11.85
N ALA A 677 -2.34 -26.17 11.92
CA ALA A 677 -1.41 -26.93 12.76
C ALA A 677 -0.47 -26.06 13.63
N ALA A 678 -0.25 -26.48 14.86
CA ALA A 678 0.65 -25.87 15.85
C ALA A 678 1.53 -26.92 16.55
N THR A 679 2.80 -26.60 16.86
CA THR A 679 3.68 -27.52 17.64
C THR A 679 3.62 -27.27 19.15
N THR A 680 2.89 -26.25 19.60
CA THR A 680 2.46 -26.11 21.00
C THR A 680 0.93 -26.00 21.06
N PHE A 681 0.38 -24.79 21.06
CA PHE A 681 -0.99 -24.48 21.45
C PHE A 681 -1.87 -24.02 20.27
N GLY A 682 -3.12 -24.46 20.21
CA GLY A 682 -4.11 -23.84 19.33
C GLY A 682 -3.85 -24.09 17.84
N GLY A 683 -4.18 -25.27 17.33
CA GLY A 683 -3.99 -25.61 15.91
C GLY A 683 -4.73 -24.64 14.97
N ALA A 684 -5.96 -24.26 15.31
CA ALA A 684 -6.67 -23.18 14.66
C ALA A 684 -6.44 -21.81 15.33
N LEU A 685 -6.57 -21.73 16.66
CA LEU A 685 -6.63 -20.49 17.42
C LEU A 685 -5.86 -20.59 18.73
N TRP A 686 -4.94 -19.65 18.99
CA TRP A 686 -4.31 -19.47 20.31
C TRP A 686 -4.56 -18.06 20.85
N ILE A 687 -4.96 -17.98 22.11
CA ILE A 687 -5.10 -16.73 22.86
C ILE A 687 -4.18 -16.82 24.09
N THR A 688 -3.15 -15.99 24.13
CA THR A 688 -2.10 -16.05 25.17
C THR A 688 -2.46 -15.33 26.46
N SER A 689 -3.30 -14.30 26.36
CA SER A 689 -3.52 -13.35 27.43
C SER A 689 -4.79 -12.54 27.17
N ASP A 690 -5.87 -12.99 27.78
CA ASP A 690 -7.17 -12.29 27.84
C ASP A 690 -7.62 -12.24 29.31
N ARG A 691 -8.31 -11.17 29.69
CA ARG A 691 -8.89 -10.97 31.04
C ARG A 691 -10.42 -10.92 31.04
N GLY A 692 -11.04 -10.84 29.87
CA GLY A 692 -12.48 -10.81 29.66
C GLY A 692 -13.01 -12.15 29.15
N VAL A 693 -13.81 -12.08 28.08
CA VAL A 693 -14.60 -13.19 27.55
C VAL A 693 -14.18 -13.51 26.12
N VAL A 694 -14.03 -14.81 25.84
CA VAL A 694 -13.79 -15.34 24.50
C VAL A 694 -15.03 -16.09 24.04
N SER A 695 -15.68 -15.63 22.97
CA SER A 695 -16.81 -16.30 22.34
C SER A 695 -16.40 -16.94 21.01
N LEU A 696 -16.61 -18.25 20.89
CA LEU A 696 -16.45 -19.05 19.69
C LEU A 696 -17.83 -19.55 19.26
N THR A 697 -18.38 -19.01 18.18
CA THR A 697 -19.75 -19.25 17.73
C THR A 697 -19.76 -19.89 16.35
N LEU A 698 -20.41 -21.04 16.19
CA LEU A 698 -20.54 -21.78 14.93
C LEU A 698 -22.02 -21.97 14.57
N LEU A 699 -22.43 -21.42 13.43
CA LEU A 699 -23.83 -21.36 12.99
C LEU A 699 -23.99 -21.84 11.53
N ASN A 700 -25.17 -22.36 11.22
CA ASN A 700 -25.62 -22.64 9.85
C ASN A 700 -24.63 -23.50 9.04
N GLY A 701 -24.37 -24.72 9.52
CA GLY A 701 -23.49 -25.71 8.87
C GLY A 701 -22.00 -25.38 8.91
N SER A 702 -21.54 -24.56 9.86
CA SER A 702 -20.13 -24.14 9.93
C SER A 702 -19.29 -25.10 10.79
N ILE A 703 -18.01 -25.29 10.42
CA ILE A 703 -17.21 -26.40 10.97
C ILE A 703 -15.78 -25.98 11.37
N LEU A 704 -15.38 -26.36 12.59
CA LEU A 704 -14.02 -26.26 13.11
C LEU A 704 -13.44 -27.67 13.20
N THR A 705 -12.60 -28.09 12.25
CA THR A 705 -12.27 -29.53 12.07
C THR A 705 -10.84 -29.89 11.68
N ASN A 706 -10.36 -31.03 12.16
CA ASN A 706 -9.06 -31.62 11.84
C ASN A 706 -7.86 -30.70 12.15
N ASN A 707 -8.02 -29.70 13.02
CA ASN A 707 -6.93 -28.84 13.46
C ASN A 707 -6.09 -29.57 14.54
N THR A 708 -4.78 -29.34 14.56
CA THR A 708 -3.84 -30.14 15.35
C THR A 708 -2.87 -29.30 16.19
N ALA A 709 -2.62 -29.75 17.43
CA ALA A 709 -1.69 -29.13 18.37
C ALA A 709 -0.81 -30.18 19.07
N ASN A 710 0.51 -29.96 19.19
CA ASN A 710 1.38 -30.94 19.86
C ASN A 710 1.45 -30.78 21.39
N THR A 711 0.84 -29.75 21.99
CA THR A 711 0.53 -29.74 23.43
C THR A 711 -0.97 -29.73 23.67
N HIS A 712 -1.63 -28.57 23.61
CA HIS A 712 -3.03 -28.40 24.04
C HIS A 712 -3.88 -27.57 23.07
N GLY A 713 -5.19 -27.87 23.02
CA GLY A 713 -6.15 -27.09 22.23
C GLY A 713 -6.03 -27.36 20.74
N GLY A 714 -6.47 -28.52 20.26
CA GLY A 714 -6.24 -28.97 18.88
C GLY A 714 -6.91 -28.03 17.88
N ALA A 715 -8.13 -27.58 18.19
CA ALA A 715 -8.68 -26.38 17.57
C ALA A 715 -8.23 -25.12 18.31
N ALA A 716 -8.60 -24.97 19.58
CA ALA A 716 -8.43 -23.72 20.31
C ALA A 716 -7.75 -23.92 21.67
N SER A 717 -6.75 -23.11 21.99
CA SER A 717 -6.18 -22.98 23.34
C SER A 717 -6.34 -21.55 23.83
N VAL A 718 -6.94 -21.37 25.00
CA VAL A 718 -7.40 -20.06 25.48
C VAL A 718 -7.00 -19.82 26.93
N GLN A 719 -6.40 -18.65 27.18
CA GLN A 719 -6.18 -18.10 28.51
C GLN A 719 -7.02 -16.83 28.67
N ALA A 720 -8.26 -17.00 29.14
CA ALA A 720 -9.27 -15.95 29.38
C ALA A 720 -10.02 -16.20 30.70
N SER A 721 -10.85 -15.26 31.16
CA SER A 721 -11.67 -15.44 32.38
C SER A 721 -12.93 -16.28 32.14
N THR A 722 -13.49 -16.26 30.93
CA THR A 722 -14.59 -17.14 30.51
C THR A 722 -14.50 -17.44 29.02
N VAL A 723 -14.72 -18.70 28.65
CA VAL A 723 -14.72 -19.17 27.26
C VAL A 723 -16.10 -19.71 26.92
N ILE A 724 -16.78 -19.10 25.95
CA ILE A 724 -18.13 -19.49 25.52
C ILE A 724 -18.03 -20.15 24.13
N LEU A 725 -18.43 -21.42 24.03
CA LEU A 725 -18.54 -22.16 22.80
C LEU A 725 -20.03 -22.36 22.45
N VAL A 726 -20.49 -21.71 21.39
CA VAL A 726 -21.85 -21.84 20.86
C VAL A 726 -21.80 -22.63 19.55
N VAL A 727 -22.60 -23.69 19.42
CA VAL A 727 -22.67 -24.49 18.20
C VAL A 727 -24.13 -24.78 17.87
N ALA A 728 -24.62 -24.27 16.74
CA ALA A 728 -26.01 -24.48 16.35
C ALA A 728 -26.25 -24.59 14.83
N GLY A 729 -27.40 -25.14 14.46
CA GLY A 729 -27.84 -25.27 13.07
C GLY A 729 -26.95 -26.21 12.27
N ASN A 730 -26.82 -27.47 12.72
CA ASN A 730 -25.98 -28.52 12.13
C ASN A 730 -24.48 -28.15 12.00
N SER A 731 -23.98 -27.27 12.88
CA SER A 731 -22.56 -26.90 12.95
C SER A 731 -21.76 -27.85 13.85
N GLY A 732 -20.43 -27.83 13.79
CA GLY A 732 -19.64 -28.71 14.67
C GLY A 732 -18.16 -28.37 14.89
N ALA A 733 -17.66 -28.79 16.06
CA ALA A 733 -16.23 -28.90 16.35
C ALA A 733 -15.81 -30.39 16.26
N ILE A 734 -15.19 -30.78 15.15
CA ILE A 734 -15.13 -32.19 14.71
C ILE A 734 -13.69 -32.66 14.42
N GLY A 735 -13.22 -33.72 15.06
CA GLY A 735 -11.98 -34.39 14.66
C GLY A 735 -10.67 -33.62 14.95
N ASN A 736 -10.70 -32.62 15.84
CA ASN A 736 -9.51 -31.87 16.22
C ASN A 736 -8.69 -32.64 17.26
N SER A 737 -7.36 -32.48 17.26
CA SER A 737 -6.46 -33.33 18.05
C SER A 737 -5.38 -32.54 18.78
N ALA A 738 -5.18 -32.82 20.06
CA ALA A 738 -4.11 -32.24 20.88
C ALA A 738 -3.45 -33.29 21.77
N ILE A 739 -2.11 -33.42 21.69
CA ILE A 739 -1.43 -34.58 22.30
C ILE A 739 -1.68 -34.69 23.81
N LEU A 740 -1.55 -33.59 24.56
CA LEU A 740 -1.61 -33.57 26.03
C LEU A 740 -2.99 -33.21 26.60
N GLY A 741 -3.90 -32.63 25.80
CA GLY A 741 -5.30 -32.47 26.19
C GLY A 741 -6.07 -31.34 25.50
N GLY A 742 -7.39 -31.37 25.63
CA GLY A 742 -8.28 -30.42 24.96
C GLY A 742 -8.22 -30.57 23.44
N GLY A 743 -8.54 -31.77 22.93
CA GLY A 743 -8.45 -32.07 21.50
C GLY A 743 -9.25 -31.10 20.63
N GLY A 744 -10.45 -30.72 21.09
CA GLY A 744 -11.15 -29.53 20.59
C GLY A 744 -10.63 -28.25 21.24
N LEU A 745 -11.00 -28.02 22.50
CA LEU A 745 -10.78 -26.78 23.25
C LEU A 745 -9.96 -27.01 24.52
N HIS A 746 -9.04 -26.10 24.80
CA HIS A 746 -8.29 -26.02 26.04
C HIS A 746 -8.50 -24.65 26.72
N SER A 747 -8.83 -24.65 28.01
CA SER A 747 -8.89 -23.46 28.88
C SER A 747 -7.95 -23.60 30.06
N VAL A 748 -7.01 -22.66 30.21
CA VAL A 748 -5.99 -22.69 31.28
C VAL A 748 -6.59 -22.29 32.64
N GLN A 749 -7.44 -21.25 32.65
CA GLN A 749 -7.86 -20.56 33.89
C GLN A 749 -9.37 -20.29 33.95
N GLY A 750 -9.99 -19.88 32.83
CA GLY A 750 -11.38 -19.48 32.80
C GLY A 750 -12.38 -20.63 32.80
N SER A 751 -13.59 -20.34 33.31
CA SER A 751 -14.73 -21.25 33.16
C SER A 751 -15.12 -21.41 31.68
N VAL A 752 -15.58 -22.60 31.31
CA VAL A 752 -16.00 -22.90 29.93
C VAL A 752 -17.51 -23.10 29.90
N GLN A 753 -18.21 -22.33 29.06
CA GLN A 753 -19.64 -22.49 28.77
C GLN A 753 -19.81 -23.11 27.39
N ILE A 754 -20.54 -24.22 27.29
CA ILE A 754 -20.77 -24.95 26.05
C ILE A 754 -22.28 -24.99 25.79
N ASN A 755 -22.73 -24.29 24.76
CA ASN A 755 -24.14 -24.20 24.37
C ASN A 755 -24.30 -24.86 23.00
N LEU A 756 -24.78 -26.11 22.97
CA LEU A 756 -25.08 -26.83 21.74
C LEU A 756 -26.59 -26.87 21.54
N SER A 757 -27.08 -26.54 20.34
CA SER A 757 -28.50 -26.67 20.01
C SER A 757 -28.75 -26.97 18.54
N SER A 758 -29.96 -27.37 18.17
CA SER A 758 -30.39 -27.50 16.76
C SER A 758 -29.41 -28.30 15.88
N GLY A 759 -29.00 -29.50 16.35
CA GLY A 759 -28.04 -30.36 15.66
C GLY A 759 -26.56 -29.95 15.81
N GLY A 760 -26.26 -29.00 16.70
CA GLY A 760 -24.89 -28.62 17.02
C GLY A 760 -24.10 -29.75 17.71
N SER A 761 -22.83 -29.94 17.33
CA SER A 761 -22.04 -31.07 17.82
C SER A 761 -20.59 -30.76 18.21
N ILE A 762 -20.07 -31.52 19.17
CA ILE A 762 -18.63 -31.63 19.47
C ILE A 762 -18.24 -33.11 19.41
N SER A 763 -17.52 -33.52 18.37
CA SER A 763 -17.37 -34.95 18.06
C SER A 763 -16.02 -35.38 17.51
N SER A 764 -15.66 -36.63 17.75
CA SER A 764 -14.42 -37.25 17.26
C SER A 764 -13.11 -36.55 17.63
N ASN A 765 -13.12 -35.62 18.59
CA ASN A 765 -11.91 -34.89 19.01
C ASN A 765 -11.05 -35.78 19.93
N HIS A 766 -9.73 -35.61 19.88
CA HIS A 766 -8.76 -36.62 20.33
C HIS A 766 -7.63 -36.06 21.21
N ALA A 767 -7.31 -36.78 22.29
CA ALA A 767 -6.20 -36.49 23.20
C ALA A 767 -5.31 -37.73 23.45
N PRO A 768 -4.38 -38.08 22.52
CA PRO A 768 -3.67 -39.37 22.50
C PRO A 768 -2.70 -39.64 23.66
N GLN A 769 -2.35 -38.63 24.47
CA GLN A 769 -1.55 -38.78 25.69
C GLN A 769 -2.17 -37.97 26.86
N GLY A 770 -3.43 -37.55 26.70
CA GLY A 770 -3.99 -36.41 27.43
C GLY A 770 -5.38 -36.61 28.02
N LYS A 771 -5.89 -35.55 28.66
CA LYS A 771 -7.25 -35.46 29.22
C LYS A 771 -8.17 -34.60 28.33
N GLY A 772 -9.48 -34.84 28.38
CA GLY A 772 -10.46 -33.97 27.73
C GLY A 772 -10.35 -34.03 26.20
N GLY A 773 -10.76 -35.15 25.59
CA GLY A 773 -10.69 -35.33 24.13
C GLY A 773 -11.45 -34.25 23.37
N ALA A 774 -12.61 -33.82 23.88
CA ALA A 774 -13.31 -32.62 23.42
C ALA A 774 -12.79 -31.34 24.10
N VAL A 775 -12.83 -31.30 25.43
CA VAL A 775 -12.53 -30.08 26.21
C VAL A 775 -11.75 -30.41 27.48
N LEU A 776 -10.66 -29.67 27.69
CA LEU A 776 -9.91 -29.63 28.95
C LEU A 776 -10.00 -28.21 29.55
N ALA A 777 -10.51 -28.10 30.77
CA ALA A 777 -10.40 -26.91 31.61
C ALA A 777 -9.48 -27.25 32.79
N GLU A 778 -8.27 -26.69 32.84
CA GLU A 778 -7.28 -27.09 33.84
C GLU A 778 -7.67 -26.65 35.26
N GLN A 779 -8.05 -25.38 35.39
CA GLN A 779 -8.39 -24.72 36.67
C GLN A 779 -9.85 -24.24 36.73
N GLY A 780 -10.56 -24.25 35.59
CA GLY A 780 -11.93 -23.75 35.47
C GLY A 780 -13.02 -24.82 35.63
N SER A 781 -14.25 -24.38 35.90
CA SER A 781 -15.47 -25.19 35.78
C SER A 781 -15.93 -25.29 34.32
N VAL A 782 -16.78 -26.28 34.02
CA VAL A 782 -17.41 -26.45 32.70
C VAL A 782 -18.93 -26.52 32.84
N GLN A 783 -19.65 -25.58 32.23
CA GLN A 783 -21.11 -25.61 32.09
C GLN A 783 -21.46 -26.07 30.68
N VAL A 784 -22.40 -27.02 30.56
CA VAL A 784 -22.87 -27.57 29.30
C VAL A 784 -24.39 -27.53 29.24
N GLN A 785 -24.92 -26.85 28.22
CA GLN A 785 -26.33 -26.82 27.85
C GLN A 785 -26.48 -27.51 26.49
N LEU A 786 -27.28 -28.58 26.45
CA LEU A 786 -27.62 -29.32 25.22
C LEU A 786 -29.14 -29.23 24.98
N GLU A 787 -29.54 -28.75 23.81
CA GLU A 787 -30.95 -28.54 23.48
C GLU A 787 -31.35 -29.10 22.12
N GLY A 788 -32.38 -29.95 22.11
CA GLY A 788 -33.04 -30.44 20.90
C GLY A 788 -32.39 -31.64 20.24
N GLN A 789 -33.12 -32.21 19.29
CA GLN A 789 -32.77 -33.46 18.61
C GLN A 789 -31.49 -33.32 17.78
N GLY A 790 -30.65 -34.36 17.80
CA GLY A 790 -29.38 -34.41 17.07
C GLY A 790 -28.22 -33.61 17.69
N THR A 791 -28.49 -32.82 18.73
CA THR A 791 -27.47 -32.10 19.50
C THR A 791 -26.60 -33.08 20.30
N ALA A 792 -25.27 -33.05 20.13
CA ALA A 792 -24.42 -34.14 20.63
C ALA A 792 -22.98 -33.78 21.06
N ILE A 793 -22.52 -34.38 22.17
CA ILE A 793 -21.10 -34.53 22.51
C ILE A 793 -20.74 -36.01 22.37
N ALA A 794 -20.11 -36.41 21.25
CA ALA A 794 -20.01 -37.82 20.91
C ALA A 794 -18.74 -38.28 20.18
N GLY A 795 -18.26 -39.49 20.50
CA GLY A 795 -17.10 -40.10 19.83
C GLY A 795 -15.74 -39.47 20.20
N ASN A 796 -15.68 -38.63 21.24
CA ASN A 796 -14.44 -37.98 21.65
C ASN A 796 -13.60 -38.92 22.52
N THR A 797 -12.26 -38.83 22.42
CA THR A 797 -11.35 -39.85 22.95
C THR A 797 -10.15 -39.26 23.69
N ALA A 798 -9.80 -39.84 24.85
CA ALA A 798 -8.66 -39.41 25.68
C ALA A 798 -7.86 -40.61 26.22
N ALA A 799 -6.52 -40.49 26.26
CA ALA A 799 -5.66 -41.54 26.80
C ALA A 799 -5.52 -41.50 28.33
N LEU A 800 -5.91 -40.40 28.96
CA LEU A 800 -6.07 -40.27 30.41
C LEU A 800 -7.57 -40.20 30.74
N ASP A 801 -7.99 -39.26 31.58
CA ASP A 801 -9.36 -39.15 32.07
C ASP A 801 -10.22 -38.15 31.27
N GLY A 802 -11.54 -38.36 31.23
CA GLY A 802 -12.48 -37.46 30.56
C GLY A 802 -12.43 -37.56 29.03
N GLY A 803 -13.00 -38.61 28.45
CA GLY A 803 -12.94 -38.87 27.01
C GLY A 803 -13.52 -37.74 26.16
N ALA A 804 -14.59 -37.08 26.64
CA ALA A 804 -15.00 -35.77 26.14
C ALA A 804 -14.49 -34.62 27.03
N LEU A 805 -14.91 -34.56 28.28
CA LEU A 805 -14.76 -33.38 29.15
C LEU A 805 -13.88 -33.69 30.35
N ALA A 806 -12.86 -32.86 30.58
CA ALA A 806 -12.02 -32.92 31.76
C ALA A 806 -11.96 -31.56 32.47
N ALA A 807 -12.28 -31.54 33.77
CA ALA A 807 -12.16 -30.36 34.64
C ALA A 807 -11.55 -30.78 36.00
N PRO A 808 -10.22 -31.06 36.06
CA PRO A 808 -9.61 -31.79 37.19
C PRO A 808 -9.75 -31.11 38.56
N LEU A 809 -9.94 -29.79 38.58
CA LEU A 809 -10.11 -28.98 39.78
C LEU A 809 -11.51 -28.34 39.90
N GLY A 810 -12.38 -28.56 38.90
CA GLY A 810 -13.63 -27.80 38.73
C GLY A 810 -14.91 -28.64 38.83
N LEU A 811 -16.02 -27.93 38.98
CA LEU A 811 -17.37 -28.47 38.77
C LEU A 811 -17.65 -28.61 37.26
N VAL A 812 -18.19 -29.75 36.85
CA VAL A 812 -18.87 -29.91 35.55
C VAL A 812 -20.38 -29.90 35.77
N ASN A 813 -21.13 -29.04 35.09
CA ASN A 813 -22.59 -28.99 35.18
C ASN A 813 -23.20 -29.23 33.80
N ILE A 814 -23.78 -30.41 33.57
CA ILE A 814 -24.42 -30.80 32.32
C ILE A 814 -25.93 -30.76 32.48
N THR A 815 -26.60 -29.96 31.65
CA THR A 815 -28.04 -29.99 31.45
C THR A 815 -28.33 -30.32 29.99
N ALA A 816 -29.05 -31.43 29.75
CA ALA A 816 -29.36 -31.92 28.41
C ALA A 816 -30.87 -32.10 28.26
N SER A 817 -31.42 -31.66 27.13
CA SER A 817 -32.87 -31.62 26.90
C SER A 817 -33.28 -32.02 25.48
N ALA A 818 -34.52 -32.51 25.36
CA ALA A 818 -35.24 -32.71 24.09
C ALA A 818 -34.52 -33.59 23.06
N GLY A 819 -33.93 -34.71 23.51
CA GLY A 819 -33.23 -35.68 22.64
C GLY A 819 -31.73 -35.45 22.48
N SER A 820 -31.12 -34.72 23.41
CA SER A 820 -29.67 -34.45 23.40
C SER A 820 -28.85 -35.67 23.81
N LEU A 821 -27.66 -35.83 23.22
CA LEU A 821 -26.82 -37.03 23.33
C LEU A 821 -25.42 -36.74 23.89
N VAL A 822 -25.00 -37.47 24.92
CA VAL A 822 -23.59 -37.56 25.35
C VAL A 822 -23.16 -39.01 25.21
N SER A 823 -22.54 -39.39 24.09
CA SER A 823 -22.40 -40.81 23.74
C SER A 823 -21.12 -41.25 23.02
N ARG A 824 -20.74 -42.52 23.22
CA ARG A 824 -19.57 -43.15 22.57
C ARG A 824 -18.25 -42.42 22.82
N ASN A 825 -18.14 -41.68 23.93
CA ASN A 825 -16.88 -41.06 24.33
C ASN A 825 -16.05 -42.08 25.14
N GLU A 826 -14.74 -42.10 24.93
CA GLU A 826 -13.86 -43.14 25.48
C GLU A 826 -12.62 -42.54 26.17
N ALA A 827 -12.34 -43.01 27.38
CA ALA A 827 -11.18 -42.67 28.18
C ALA A 827 -10.40 -43.94 28.54
N SER A 828 -9.08 -44.01 28.26
CA SER A 828 -8.26 -45.12 28.77
C SER A 828 -8.02 -45.03 30.28
N GLY A 829 -8.19 -43.84 30.85
CA GLY A 829 -8.31 -43.59 32.29
C GLY A 829 -9.76 -43.73 32.78
N SER A 830 -10.20 -42.76 33.58
CA SER A 830 -11.52 -42.75 34.23
C SER A 830 -12.46 -41.73 33.57
N GLY A 831 -13.77 -41.93 33.65
CA GLY A 831 -14.75 -40.97 33.11
C GLY A 831 -14.79 -40.95 31.59
N GLY A 832 -15.41 -41.97 30.97
CA GLY A 832 -15.43 -42.10 29.51
C GLY A 832 -16.04 -40.90 28.78
N ALA A 833 -17.05 -40.25 29.35
CA ALA A 833 -17.49 -38.93 28.92
C ALA A 833 -16.85 -37.80 29.75
N VAL A 834 -16.88 -37.89 31.08
CA VAL A 834 -16.56 -36.77 31.99
C VAL A 834 -15.65 -37.19 33.14
N SER A 835 -14.57 -36.44 33.36
CA SER A 835 -13.77 -36.50 34.60
C SER A 835 -13.68 -35.12 35.26
N SER A 836 -14.01 -35.02 36.54
CA SER A 836 -14.01 -33.72 37.25
C SER A 836 -13.78 -33.85 38.76
N GLN A 837 -13.59 -32.71 39.44
CA GLN A 837 -13.62 -32.67 40.91
C GLN A 837 -15.07 -32.85 41.41
N GLU A 838 -16.01 -32.07 40.86
CA GLU A 838 -17.43 -32.19 41.17
C GLU A 838 -18.26 -32.31 39.88
N ILE A 839 -19.45 -32.91 39.96
CA ILE A 839 -20.38 -32.95 38.83
C ILE A 839 -21.84 -32.74 39.22
N SER A 840 -22.58 -32.04 38.37
CA SER A 840 -24.04 -32.04 38.31
C SER A 840 -24.49 -32.54 36.93
N LEU A 841 -25.45 -33.47 36.92
CA LEU A 841 -26.07 -34.02 35.71
C LEU A 841 -27.59 -33.82 35.79
N ARG A 842 -28.18 -33.26 34.73
CA ARG A 842 -29.62 -33.15 34.52
C ARG A 842 -29.97 -33.58 33.11
N LEU A 843 -30.75 -34.65 32.96
CA LEU A 843 -31.22 -35.16 31.68
C LEU A 843 -32.75 -35.03 31.61
N TYR A 844 -33.26 -34.37 30.58
CA TYR A 844 -34.68 -34.10 30.37
C TYR A 844 -35.15 -34.54 28.97
N GLY A 845 -36.38 -35.03 28.87
CA GLY A 845 -37.11 -35.16 27.60
C GLY A 845 -36.39 -36.02 26.56
N ASN A 846 -36.26 -37.32 26.83
CA ASN A 846 -35.61 -38.33 25.98
C ASN A 846 -34.10 -38.09 25.74
N SER A 847 -33.40 -37.38 26.62
CA SER A 847 -31.94 -37.16 26.49
C SER A 847 -31.16 -38.35 27.04
N THR A 848 -29.99 -38.66 26.46
CA THR A 848 -29.22 -39.86 26.86
C THR A 848 -27.75 -39.59 27.13
N LEU A 849 -27.22 -40.23 28.18
CA LEU A 849 -25.80 -40.40 28.48
C LEU A 849 -25.44 -41.88 28.28
N SER A 850 -24.90 -42.24 27.10
CA SER A 850 -24.92 -43.64 26.65
C SER A 850 -23.70 -44.13 25.88
N GLN A 851 -23.40 -45.43 25.97
CA GLN A 851 -22.29 -46.07 25.24
C GLN A 851 -20.89 -45.47 25.53
N ASN A 852 -20.70 -44.75 26.63
CA ASN A 852 -19.40 -44.19 27.00
C ASN A 852 -18.55 -45.25 27.73
N ARG A 853 -17.22 -45.20 27.54
CA ARG A 853 -16.30 -46.26 27.99
C ARG A 853 -15.10 -45.71 28.77
N ALA A 854 -14.79 -46.33 29.92
CA ALA A 854 -13.62 -46.04 30.73
C ALA A 854 -12.73 -47.29 30.89
N GLY A 855 -11.43 -47.16 30.61
CA GLY A 855 -10.40 -48.17 30.86
C GLY A 855 -10.05 -48.33 32.35
N ARG A 856 -10.62 -47.49 33.23
CA ARG A 856 -10.58 -47.62 34.68
C ARG A 856 -11.99 -47.53 35.26
N ASN A 857 -12.33 -46.43 35.94
CA ASN A 857 -13.60 -46.26 36.65
C ASN A 857 -14.54 -45.28 35.95
N GLY A 858 -15.85 -45.38 36.19
CA GLY A 858 -16.81 -44.37 35.76
C GLY A 858 -17.01 -44.36 34.24
N GLY A 859 -17.72 -45.36 33.70
CA GLY A 859 -17.82 -45.56 32.26
C GLY A 859 -18.33 -44.34 31.49
N ALA A 860 -19.24 -43.57 32.08
CA ALA A 860 -19.55 -42.21 31.63
C ALA A 860 -18.87 -41.13 32.49
N ILE A 861 -18.97 -41.23 33.82
CA ILE A 861 -18.63 -40.15 34.77
C ILE A 861 -17.70 -40.66 35.86
N SER A 862 -16.57 -39.97 36.06
CA SER A 862 -15.70 -40.13 37.23
C SER A 862 -15.54 -38.79 37.96
N ALA A 863 -15.94 -38.70 39.22
CA ALA A 863 -15.87 -37.48 40.01
C ALA A 863 -15.43 -37.74 41.47
N ALA A 864 -15.09 -36.68 42.22
CA ALA A 864 -15.00 -36.80 43.67
C ALA A 864 -16.41 -36.80 44.28
N SER A 865 -17.20 -35.75 44.02
CA SER A 865 -18.61 -35.65 44.43
C SER A 865 -19.56 -35.47 43.25
N VAL A 866 -20.64 -36.24 43.22
CA VAL A 866 -21.82 -35.99 42.37
C VAL A 866 -22.80 -35.20 43.21
N LEU A 867 -22.97 -33.91 42.91
CA LEU A 867 -23.84 -33.01 43.66
C LEU A 867 -25.31 -33.29 43.38
N VAL A 868 -25.66 -33.41 42.09
CA VAL A 868 -27.02 -33.73 41.62
C VAL A 868 -26.91 -34.66 40.42
N MET A 869 -27.69 -35.74 40.44
CA MET A 869 -27.94 -36.61 39.29
C MET A 869 -29.46 -36.75 39.12
N LEU A 870 -30.02 -35.98 38.19
CA LEU A 870 -31.45 -35.97 37.86
C LEU A 870 -31.67 -36.53 36.45
N ILE A 871 -32.53 -37.53 36.34
CA ILE A 871 -32.94 -38.15 35.07
C ILE A 871 -34.47 -38.10 34.99
N GLU A 872 -35.01 -37.35 34.03
CA GLU A 872 -36.45 -37.07 33.94
C GLU A 872 -36.99 -37.09 32.50
N GLY A 873 -38.25 -37.49 32.35
CA GLY A 873 -39.00 -37.44 31.09
C GLY A 873 -38.44 -38.39 30.02
N ASN A 874 -38.47 -39.69 30.31
CA ASN A 874 -37.96 -40.79 29.48
C ASN A 874 -36.46 -40.66 29.11
N SER A 875 -35.69 -39.96 29.93
CA SER A 875 -34.23 -39.81 29.73
C SER A 875 -33.48 -41.04 30.26
N SER A 876 -32.27 -41.29 29.75
CA SER A 876 -31.53 -42.52 30.11
C SER A 876 -30.03 -42.33 30.34
N VAL A 877 -29.50 -43.07 31.32
CA VAL A 877 -28.06 -43.30 31.52
C VAL A 877 -27.82 -44.78 31.25
N ALA A 878 -27.37 -45.13 30.04
CA ALA A 878 -27.50 -46.49 29.54
C ALA A 878 -26.32 -47.03 28.71
N ALA A 879 -26.06 -48.34 28.83
CA ALA A 879 -25.02 -49.05 28.09
C ALA A 879 -23.59 -48.45 28.22
N ASN A 880 -23.27 -47.79 29.34
CA ASN A 880 -21.92 -47.31 29.63
C ASN A 880 -21.07 -48.43 30.26
N THR A 881 -19.75 -48.39 30.10
CA THR A 881 -18.86 -49.47 30.55
C THR A 881 -17.59 -48.96 31.24
N ALA A 882 -17.31 -49.43 32.45
CA ALA A 882 -16.04 -49.26 33.15
C ALA A 882 -15.29 -50.59 33.23
N LEU A 883 -13.96 -50.58 33.11
CA LEU A 883 -13.16 -51.78 33.34
C LEU A 883 -13.17 -52.22 34.82
N LEU A 884 -13.14 -51.24 35.73
CA LEU A 884 -13.07 -51.46 37.17
C LEU A 884 -14.46 -51.23 37.80
N SER A 885 -14.63 -50.17 38.59
CA SER A 885 -15.87 -49.83 39.31
C SER A 885 -16.69 -48.73 38.63
N GLY A 886 -18.01 -48.73 38.85
CA GLY A 886 -18.91 -47.64 38.44
C GLY A 886 -19.19 -47.62 36.93
N GLY A 887 -19.95 -48.59 36.42
CA GLY A 887 -20.11 -48.79 34.97
C GLY A 887 -20.73 -47.60 34.23
N ALA A 888 -21.54 -46.77 34.88
CA ALA A 888 -21.87 -45.42 34.42
C ALA A 888 -21.17 -44.33 35.24
N VAL A 889 -21.23 -44.40 36.57
CA VAL A 889 -20.80 -43.33 37.48
C VAL A 889 -19.92 -43.89 38.59
N TYR A 890 -18.77 -43.25 38.82
CA TYR A 890 -17.87 -43.51 39.94
C TYR A 890 -17.61 -42.21 40.71
N ALA A 891 -17.96 -42.19 42.00
CA ALA A 891 -17.84 -41.01 42.87
C ALA A 891 -17.04 -41.36 44.14
N THR A 892 -15.87 -40.74 44.35
CA THR A 892 -14.95 -41.13 45.45
C THR A 892 -15.35 -40.61 46.84
N GLN A 893 -16.26 -39.64 46.94
CA GLN A 893 -16.70 -39.02 48.19
C GLN A 893 -18.18 -39.26 48.49
N ALA A 894 -19.07 -38.92 47.55
CA ALA A 894 -20.51 -39.11 47.66
C ALA A 894 -21.25 -38.91 46.32
N VAL A 895 -22.44 -39.51 46.21
CA VAL A 895 -23.56 -38.98 45.43
C VAL A 895 -24.51 -38.30 46.42
N GLN A 896 -24.62 -36.97 46.37
CA GLN A 896 -25.41 -36.21 47.33
C GLN A 896 -26.91 -36.36 47.04
N GLN A 897 -27.33 -36.20 45.77
CA GLN A 897 -28.70 -36.44 45.32
C GLN A 897 -28.74 -37.29 44.04
N LEU A 898 -29.48 -38.39 44.08
CA LEU A 898 -29.95 -39.15 42.92
C LEU A 898 -31.48 -39.06 42.82
N SER A 899 -31.99 -38.59 41.69
CA SER A 899 -33.41 -38.45 41.40
C SER A 899 -33.74 -39.00 40.01
N MET A 900 -34.70 -39.92 39.92
CA MET A 900 -35.17 -40.48 38.64
C MET A 900 -36.71 -40.45 38.58
N PHE A 901 -37.28 -39.86 37.54
CA PHE A 901 -38.73 -39.68 37.41
C PHE A 901 -39.23 -39.83 35.96
N SER A 902 -40.52 -40.04 35.80
CA SER A 902 -41.24 -39.90 34.53
C SER A 902 -40.67 -40.78 33.42
N GLY A 903 -40.70 -42.10 33.65
CA GLY A 903 -40.31 -43.14 32.69
C GLY A 903 -38.79 -43.26 32.43
N SER A 904 -37.96 -42.67 33.30
CA SER A 904 -36.51 -42.58 33.05
C SER A 904 -35.74 -43.84 33.46
N SER A 905 -34.59 -44.10 32.82
CA SER A 905 -33.80 -45.32 33.05
C SER A 905 -32.33 -45.11 33.41
N LEU A 906 -31.80 -46.05 34.17
CA LEU A 906 -30.39 -46.26 34.46
C LEU A 906 -30.12 -47.73 34.10
N SER A 907 -29.78 -48.05 32.85
CA SER A 907 -29.94 -49.42 32.34
C SER A 907 -28.81 -49.98 31.46
N GLY A 908 -28.51 -51.27 31.62
CA GLY A 908 -27.51 -51.97 30.80
C GLY A 908 -26.06 -51.52 31.00
N ASN A 909 -25.75 -50.80 32.08
CA ASN A 909 -24.39 -50.32 32.37
C ASN A 909 -23.54 -51.45 32.98
N SER A 910 -22.22 -51.43 32.79
CA SER A 910 -21.34 -52.55 33.19
C SER A 910 -20.04 -52.11 33.86
N ALA A 911 -19.74 -52.69 35.03
CA ALA A 911 -18.47 -52.63 35.74
C ALA A 911 -17.77 -53.99 35.62
N LEU A 912 -16.75 -54.08 34.77
CA LEU A 912 -16.28 -55.38 34.25
C LEU A 912 -15.50 -56.24 35.25
N LEU A 913 -14.84 -55.65 36.26
CA LEU A 913 -13.96 -56.36 37.21
C LEU A 913 -14.23 -56.08 38.71
N GLU A 914 -15.07 -55.09 39.04
CA GLU A 914 -15.29 -54.66 40.43
C GLU A 914 -16.78 -54.44 40.75
N ASP A 915 -17.15 -53.32 41.39
CA ASP A 915 -18.49 -53.07 41.94
C ASP A 915 -19.24 -51.92 41.24
N GLY A 916 -20.56 -51.86 41.44
CA GLY A 916 -21.38 -50.71 41.05
C GLY A 916 -21.62 -50.66 39.54
N GLY A 917 -22.38 -51.62 39.01
CA GLY A 917 -22.54 -51.81 37.57
C GLY A 917 -23.15 -50.60 36.85
N ALA A 918 -23.99 -49.81 37.53
CA ALA A 918 -24.27 -48.44 37.11
C ALA A 918 -23.55 -47.41 37.98
N ILE A 919 -23.72 -47.44 39.30
CA ILE A 919 -23.20 -46.40 40.22
C ILE A 919 -22.34 -47.02 41.31
N TRP A 920 -21.13 -46.49 41.48
CA TRP A 920 -20.25 -46.74 42.62
C TRP A 920 -20.05 -45.46 43.42
N SER A 921 -20.30 -45.51 44.73
CA SER A 921 -19.95 -44.42 45.65
C SER A 921 -19.82 -44.93 47.08
N PRO A 922 -18.95 -44.37 47.95
CA PRO A 922 -18.97 -44.76 49.36
C PRO A 922 -20.24 -44.29 50.08
N LEU A 923 -20.99 -43.33 49.54
CA LEU A 923 -22.24 -42.80 50.12
C LEU A 923 -23.19 -42.29 49.02
N VAL A 924 -24.42 -42.79 48.96
CA VAL A 924 -25.56 -42.08 48.36
C VAL A 924 -26.35 -41.46 49.51
N ALA A 925 -26.48 -40.13 49.56
CA ALA A 925 -27.09 -39.46 50.72
C ALA A 925 -28.62 -39.36 50.60
N ALA A 926 -29.14 -38.88 49.46
CA ALA A 926 -30.56 -38.85 49.14
C ALA A 926 -30.85 -39.55 47.80
N MET A 927 -31.90 -40.38 47.78
CA MET A 927 -32.32 -41.15 46.61
C MET A 927 -33.84 -41.11 46.44
N GLN A 928 -34.31 -40.65 45.28
CA GLN A 928 -35.73 -40.56 44.93
C GLN A 928 -35.99 -41.24 43.60
N LEU A 929 -36.86 -42.26 43.58
CA LEU A 929 -37.19 -43.04 42.40
C LEU A 929 -38.70 -43.02 42.17
N GLY A 930 -39.13 -42.49 41.03
CA GLY A 930 -40.50 -42.56 40.54
C GLY A 930 -40.90 -44.01 40.24
N ALA A 931 -42.16 -44.36 40.50
CA ALA A 931 -42.67 -45.73 40.35
C ALA A 931 -42.70 -46.26 38.89
N ASP A 932 -42.38 -45.41 37.92
CA ASP A 932 -42.30 -45.69 36.49
C ASP A 932 -40.85 -45.73 35.95
N SER A 933 -39.87 -45.46 36.81
CA SER A 933 -38.46 -45.30 36.45
C SER A 933 -37.65 -46.55 36.83
N THR A 934 -36.64 -46.92 36.03
CA THR A 934 -36.07 -48.28 36.05
C THR A 934 -34.53 -48.33 36.18
N ALA A 935 -34.02 -49.35 36.88
CA ALA A 935 -32.59 -49.58 37.13
C ALA A 935 -32.07 -50.94 36.60
N ALA A 936 -32.62 -51.39 35.46
CA ALA A 936 -32.50 -52.75 34.95
C ALA A 936 -31.17 -53.09 34.24
N ASP A 937 -30.86 -54.38 34.13
CA ASP A 937 -29.77 -54.95 33.29
C ASP A 937 -28.34 -54.45 33.60
N ASN A 938 -28.12 -53.82 34.75
CA ASN A 938 -26.80 -53.32 35.14
C ASN A 938 -25.95 -54.44 35.77
N THR A 939 -24.68 -54.55 35.37
CA THR A 939 -23.81 -55.69 35.68
C THR A 939 -22.53 -55.26 36.39
N ALA A 940 -22.14 -56.00 37.43
CA ALA A 940 -20.87 -55.87 38.13
C ALA A 940 -20.32 -57.28 38.41
N GLU A 941 -19.01 -57.51 38.26
CA GLU A 941 -18.43 -58.83 38.57
C GLU A 941 -18.53 -59.14 40.07
N ARG A 942 -18.35 -58.14 40.95
CA ARG A 942 -18.20 -58.39 42.40
C ARG A 942 -19.42 -58.03 43.24
N SER A 943 -19.98 -56.82 43.17
CA SER A 943 -21.12 -56.41 44.00
C SER A 943 -21.88 -55.17 43.47
N GLY A 944 -23.16 -55.07 43.83
CA GLY A 944 -24.02 -53.92 43.51
C GLY A 944 -24.28 -53.75 42.01
N GLY A 945 -25.09 -54.64 41.42
CA GLY A 945 -25.39 -54.64 39.98
C GLY A 945 -25.86 -53.29 39.45
N ALA A 946 -26.88 -52.67 40.07
CA ALA A 946 -27.21 -51.28 39.79
C ALA A 946 -26.34 -50.30 40.60
N ILE A 947 -26.42 -50.34 41.94
CA ILE A 947 -25.76 -49.37 42.83
C ILE A 947 -24.93 -50.13 43.89
N PHE A 948 -23.71 -49.66 44.14
CA PHE A 948 -22.85 -50.12 45.23
C PHE A 948 -22.55 -48.96 46.20
N GLN A 949 -22.75 -49.22 47.51
CA GLN A 949 -22.45 -48.30 48.60
C GLN A 949 -21.74 -49.02 49.75
N CYS A 950 -20.62 -48.47 50.24
CA CYS A 950 -19.80 -49.12 51.27
C CYS A 950 -19.84 -48.48 52.68
N ARG A 951 -20.32 -47.23 52.85
CA ARG A 951 -20.56 -46.66 54.19
C ARG A 951 -22.00 -46.88 54.64
N GLN A 952 -22.15 -47.44 55.83
CA GLN A 952 -23.43 -47.50 56.55
C GLN A 952 -23.75 -46.15 57.21
N GLN A 953 -24.18 -45.18 56.40
CA GLN A 953 -24.99 -44.05 56.85
C GLN A 953 -26.41 -44.20 56.27
N PRO A 954 -27.46 -43.73 56.97
CA PRO A 954 -28.83 -43.90 56.52
C PRO A 954 -29.13 -43.02 55.30
N THR A 955 -29.12 -43.63 54.12
CA THR A 955 -29.63 -43.02 52.87
C THR A 955 -31.12 -42.77 53.00
N THR A 956 -31.59 -41.56 52.65
CA THR A 956 -33.02 -41.27 52.56
C THR A 956 -33.55 -41.75 51.20
N THR A 957 -34.23 -42.91 51.21
CA THR A 957 -34.82 -43.54 50.02
C THR A 957 -36.34 -43.36 49.95
N THR A 958 -36.86 -42.96 48.79
CA THR A 958 -38.28 -43.12 48.43
C THR A 958 -38.41 -43.77 47.05
N GLY A 959 -39.23 -44.82 46.95
CA GLY A 959 -39.39 -45.66 45.76
C GLY A 959 -38.91 -47.10 45.98
N SER A 960 -38.95 -47.92 44.93
CA SER A 960 -38.53 -49.34 44.94
C SER A 960 -37.42 -49.60 43.93
N LEU A 961 -36.35 -50.25 44.39
CA LEU A 961 -35.30 -50.83 43.53
C LEU A 961 -35.67 -52.30 43.21
N GLY A 962 -35.33 -52.74 41.99
CA GLY A 962 -35.46 -54.12 41.50
C GLY A 962 -34.21 -54.52 40.74
#